data_AF-A0AB37KUT2-F1
#
_entry.id   AF-A0AB37KUT2-F1
#
_cell.length_a   1.000
_cell.length_b   1.000
_cell.length_c   1.000
_cell.angle_alpha   90.00
_cell.angle_beta   90.00
_cell.angle_gamma   90.00
#
_symmetry.space_group_name_H-M   'P 1'
#
loop_
_entity.id
_entity.type
_entity.pdbx_description
1 polymer ?
#
loop_
_entity_poly.entity_id
_entity_poly.type
_entity_poly.pdbx_seq_one_letter_code
_entity_poly.pdbx_strand_id
1 'polypeptide(L)'
;MAFGSITALAAEGQTTDIWDGTADTSWYTGHETESEYHITTAEQLAGLAQLINTGTITFEGKTVYLDNDLDLDKREWISIGKGKGGRQAAYSFCGIFDGQGHVISNLYSRDSLMPKTNVGDDKENCYRQGLFGNVYDGEVKNLGIENADIIVDLNDASTYGKGILVDWLCNSKITNCWTSGSISGGAYLEHYVGGIAGCTLRNSTLTGCYSTATITGNYKGTCYKEEDVMTYFDCLGGIAGGMLDGSLTVEDCWFSGKINVNSIQATVGGMVGYSDNASVTNCMVTSADLAADEGGNTCWVVYSGLSLGTAENNYWPADDRYQATLLKEQDGTAVSDFTSADVLSGLQAKQGAGIEWVAGIDHPTFAWDDRNIPADYTAVDAAIAKADKIDGTLYSNYEDVKAAINAVDRKKSKYEQKIVDAMAKSIEDAVAGLKEKDNGKDNNKDNNTPVTPQIKTYTVTFKAAGGSAVKAQKVKEGKSVSKPKNPTRKGYKFAGWYTGKTAYKFDTPVKANLTLTAKWTKIKVKKIKITGMSKQIAAGKKIKLKVTVTPKTAANRTVKWKSSNKKYATVNSKGVVTVKKAGIGKKVTITAIAKDGSGKKATYRIKIMKKAVKKITLKASKTKVTAGKKVTIKATVTPGKEVNKKLTYKSSNKKYATVNSKGVVTTRKAGKGKTVKIIATATDGSGKKATIKIKIK
;
A
#
# COMPACT_ATOMS: atom_id res chain seq x y z
N MET A 1 24.31 -9.42 -7.16
CA MET A 1 24.60 -8.15 -6.45
C MET A 1 23.29 -7.62 -5.89
N ALA A 2 23.27 -7.20 -4.62
CA ALA A 2 22.04 -6.85 -3.92
C ALA A 2 21.74 -5.35 -4.12
N PHE A 3 20.68 -5.05 -4.86
CA PHE A 3 20.11 -3.71 -4.94
C PHE A 3 19.67 -3.27 -3.52
N GLY A 4 20.38 -2.28 -2.97
CA GLY A 4 19.99 -1.62 -1.74
C GLY A 4 18.86 -0.66 -2.03
N SER A 5 17.70 -0.91 -1.43
CA SER A 5 16.55 -0.02 -1.42
C SER A 5 16.94 1.37 -0.90
N ILE A 6 17.01 2.37 -1.78
CA ILE A 6 17.02 3.78 -1.40
C ILE A 6 15.60 4.08 -0.91
N THR A 7 15.50 4.49 0.34
CA THR A 7 14.23 4.91 0.94
C THR A 7 14.04 6.37 0.53
N ALA A 8 12.89 6.69 -0.07
CA ALA A 8 12.50 8.05 -0.41
C ALA A 8 12.74 8.98 0.79
N LEU A 9 13.51 10.06 0.59
CA LEU A 9 13.44 11.20 1.49
C LEU A 9 12.12 11.89 1.19
N ALA A 10 11.21 11.93 2.16
CA ALA A 10 10.09 12.87 2.14
C ALA A 10 10.64 14.30 2.01
N ALA A 11 9.98 15.13 1.21
CA ALA A 11 10.27 16.55 1.13
C ALA A 11 10.19 17.17 2.55
N GLU A 12 11.25 17.85 2.98
CA GLU A 12 11.28 18.50 4.30
C GLU A 12 10.13 19.53 4.43
N GLY A 13 9.22 19.30 5.38
CA GLY A 13 8.13 20.21 5.76
C GLY A 13 6.79 19.51 6.00
N GLN A 14 6.48 18.46 5.25
CA GLN A 14 5.24 17.68 5.44
C GLN A 14 5.50 16.50 6.38
N THR A 15 4.88 16.54 7.55
CA THR A 15 4.79 15.34 8.39
C THR A 15 3.65 14.50 7.86
N THR A 16 3.94 13.45 7.10
CA THR A 16 2.92 12.47 6.71
C THR A 16 2.23 11.94 7.96
N ASP A 17 0.92 12.13 8.02
CA ASP A 17 0.12 11.63 9.15
C ASP A 17 -0.13 10.13 9.00
N ILE A 18 -0.01 9.37 10.09
CA ILE A 18 -0.11 7.89 10.06
C ILE A 18 -1.36 7.47 10.79
N TRP A 19 -2.31 6.89 10.04
CA TRP A 19 -3.61 6.51 10.55
C TRP A 19 -3.52 5.52 11.70
N ASP A 20 -4.20 5.82 12.80
CA ASP A 20 -4.29 4.93 13.95
C ASP A 20 -5.46 3.94 13.88
N GLY A 21 -6.39 4.17 12.95
CA GLY A 21 -7.62 3.40 12.75
C GLY A 21 -8.88 4.04 13.33
N THR A 22 -8.81 5.27 13.84
CA THR A 22 -9.96 6.03 14.34
C THR A 22 -10.52 6.99 13.29
N ALA A 23 -11.67 7.59 13.57
CA ALA A 23 -12.31 8.58 12.70
C ALA A 23 -12.62 9.82 13.54
N ASP A 24 -12.35 11.00 12.97
CA ASP A 24 -12.57 12.31 13.57
C ASP A 24 -13.54 13.14 12.71
N THR A 25 -14.69 13.48 13.27
CA THR A 25 -15.72 14.32 12.64
C THR A 25 -15.84 15.70 13.29
N SER A 26 -14.92 16.06 14.19
CA SER A 26 -14.98 17.32 14.94
C SER A 26 -14.85 18.56 14.05
N TRP A 27 -14.11 18.45 12.95
CA TRP A 27 -13.95 19.50 11.93
C TRP A 27 -15.25 19.86 11.19
N TYR A 28 -16.26 18.98 11.21
CA TYR A 28 -17.55 19.22 10.58
C TYR A 28 -18.64 19.64 11.57
N THR A 29 -18.53 19.18 12.83
CA THR A 29 -19.59 19.38 13.84
C THR A 29 -19.61 20.84 14.28
N GLY A 30 -20.73 21.54 14.08
CA GLY A 30 -20.85 23.00 14.29
C GLY A 30 -20.36 23.85 13.12
N HIS A 31 -19.91 23.21 12.03
CA HIS A 31 -19.40 23.83 10.81
C HIS A 31 -20.18 23.35 9.57
N GLU A 32 -21.39 22.81 9.76
CA GLU A 32 -22.13 22.09 8.72
C GLU A 32 -22.56 22.95 7.53
N THR A 33 -22.52 24.27 7.65
CA THR A 33 -22.88 25.22 6.60
C THR A 33 -21.69 25.77 5.81
N GLU A 34 -20.46 25.41 6.18
CA GLU A 34 -19.27 25.87 5.45
C GLU A 34 -19.25 25.28 4.03
N SER A 35 -18.73 26.07 3.08
CA SER A 35 -18.54 25.67 1.68
C SER A 35 -17.24 24.92 1.46
N GLU A 36 -16.27 25.05 2.35
CA GLU A 36 -14.92 24.51 2.24
C GLU A 36 -14.52 23.80 3.54
N TYR A 37 -13.80 22.69 3.41
CA TYR A 37 -13.30 21.93 4.56
C TYR A 37 -11.88 21.46 4.28
N HIS A 38 -11.04 21.44 5.32
CA HIS A 38 -9.62 21.12 5.22
C HIS A 38 -9.27 19.88 6.02
N ILE A 39 -8.70 18.88 5.35
CA ILE A 39 -8.27 17.61 5.92
C ILE A 39 -6.75 17.60 6.01
N THR A 40 -6.24 17.41 7.22
CA THR A 40 -4.79 17.37 7.51
C THR A 40 -4.32 16.03 8.08
N THR A 41 -5.26 15.18 8.50
CA THR A 41 -5.00 13.88 9.13
C THR A 41 -5.85 12.77 8.53
N ALA A 42 -5.39 11.52 8.67
CA ALA A 42 -6.09 10.36 8.18
C ALA A 42 -7.36 10.07 8.99
N GLU A 43 -7.40 10.43 10.27
CA GLU A 43 -8.59 10.33 11.11
C GLU A 43 -9.70 11.26 10.60
N GLN A 44 -9.36 12.49 10.17
CA GLN A 44 -10.33 13.41 9.57
C GLN A 44 -10.88 12.88 8.23
N LEU A 45 -10.02 12.30 7.39
CA LEU A 45 -10.44 11.63 6.16
C LEU A 45 -11.37 10.43 6.45
N ALA A 46 -11.05 9.61 7.45
CA ALA A 46 -11.93 8.54 7.90
C ALA A 46 -13.25 9.09 8.48
N GLY A 47 -13.21 10.27 9.09
CA GLY A 47 -14.38 11.04 9.51
C GLY A 47 -15.29 11.44 8.35
N LEU A 48 -14.73 11.90 7.23
CA LEU A 48 -15.47 12.18 6.00
C LEU A 48 -16.23 10.93 5.53
N ALA A 49 -15.56 9.78 5.50
CA ALA A 49 -16.20 8.50 5.19
C ALA A 49 -17.34 8.19 6.18
N GLN A 50 -17.13 8.39 7.49
CA GLN A 50 -18.15 8.16 8.51
C GLN A 50 -19.39 9.04 8.28
N LEU A 51 -19.21 10.32 7.96
CA LEU A 51 -20.30 11.27 7.71
C LEU A 51 -21.11 10.88 6.47
N ILE A 52 -20.44 10.64 5.33
CA ILE A 52 -21.12 10.29 4.07
C ILE A 52 -21.85 8.96 4.17
N ASN A 53 -21.27 7.99 4.87
CA ASN A 53 -21.85 6.66 5.03
C ASN A 53 -23.14 6.65 5.88
N THR A 54 -23.50 7.77 6.52
CA THR A 54 -24.84 7.96 7.14
C THR A 54 -25.96 8.00 6.10
N GLY A 55 -25.66 8.48 4.89
CA GLY A 55 -26.62 8.66 3.80
C GLY A 55 -27.37 9.98 3.78
N THR A 56 -27.18 10.82 4.79
CA THR A 56 -27.86 12.12 4.92
C THR A 56 -26.94 13.30 4.62
N ILE A 57 -25.62 13.07 4.55
CA ILE A 57 -24.60 14.09 4.29
C ILE A 57 -23.88 13.68 3.00
N THR A 58 -23.82 14.57 2.01
CA THR A 58 -23.31 14.27 0.66
C THR A 58 -22.14 15.17 0.24
N PHE A 59 -22.00 16.35 0.86
CA PHE A 59 -21.09 17.43 0.45
C PHE A 59 -21.42 18.05 -0.92
N GLU A 60 -22.67 17.92 -1.38
CA GLU A 60 -23.13 18.65 -2.58
C GLU A 60 -22.89 20.17 -2.44
N GLY A 61 -22.32 20.77 -3.50
CA GLY A 61 -21.97 22.19 -3.54
C GLY A 61 -20.80 22.61 -2.63
N LYS A 62 -20.04 21.66 -2.09
CA LYS A 62 -18.94 21.91 -1.15
C LYS A 62 -17.61 21.35 -1.67
N THR A 63 -16.52 21.95 -1.21
CA THR A 63 -15.15 21.51 -1.50
C THR A 63 -14.48 20.97 -0.26
N VAL A 64 -13.77 19.84 -0.39
CA VAL A 64 -12.91 19.26 0.64
C VAL A 64 -11.49 19.25 0.11
N TYR A 65 -10.59 19.94 0.81
CA TYR A 65 -9.17 20.03 0.50
C TYR A 65 -8.37 19.04 1.33
N LEU A 66 -7.39 18.41 0.71
CA LEU A 66 -6.32 17.70 1.40
C LEU A 66 -5.11 18.62 1.52
N ASP A 67 -4.69 18.92 2.75
CA ASP A 67 -3.58 19.84 3.05
C ASP A 67 -2.30 19.12 3.47
N ASN A 68 -2.33 17.78 3.52
CA ASN A 68 -1.20 16.97 3.93
C ASN A 68 -1.21 15.59 3.28
N ASP A 69 -0.02 15.03 3.09
CA ASP A 69 0.13 13.63 2.72
C ASP A 69 -0.32 12.73 3.88
N LEU A 70 -1.04 11.66 3.57
CA LEU A 70 -1.60 10.74 4.55
C LEU A 70 -1.12 9.31 4.32
N ASP A 71 -0.83 8.56 5.38
CA ASP A 71 -0.49 7.14 5.34
C ASP A 71 -1.56 6.33 6.09
N LEU A 72 -2.30 5.48 5.37
CA LEU A 72 -3.34 4.63 5.94
C LEU A 72 -2.81 3.38 6.68
N ASP A 73 -1.49 3.24 6.85
CA ASP A 73 -0.76 2.21 7.61
C ASP A 73 -1.16 0.76 7.25
N LYS A 74 -1.64 0.54 6.02
CA LYS A 74 -2.18 -0.74 5.54
C LYS A 74 -3.24 -1.32 6.47
N ARG A 75 -4.07 -0.45 7.05
CA ARG A 75 -5.24 -0.81 7.84
C ARG A 75 -6.44 -0.97 6.93
N GLU A 76 -7.41 -1.77 7.38
CA GLU A 76 -8.66 -1.95 6.65
C GLU A 76 -9.37 -0.61 6.50
N TRP A 77 -9.49 -0.14 5.26
CA TRP A 77 -10.18 1.08 4.91
C TRP A 77 -11.69 0.85 4.77
N ILE A 78 -12.46 1.84 5.22
CA ILE A 78 -13.90 1.92 4.97
C ILE A 78 -14.08 3.04 3.95
N SER A 79 -14.57 2.70 2.77
CA SER A 79 -14.65 3.64 1.65
C SER A 79 -15.53 4.85 1.96
N ILE A 80 -15.20 5.97 1.31
CA ILE A 80 -16.02 7.18 1.33
C ILE A 80 -17.23 6.95 0.41
N GLY A 81 -18.41 6.78 1.01
CA GLY A 81 -19.60 6.29 0.32
C GLY A 81 -19.69 4.76 0.34
N LYS A 82 -20.93 4.24 0.37
CA LYS A 82 -21.22 2.80 0.56
C LYS A 82 -22.09 2.18 -0.51
N GLY A 83 -22.21 0.86 -0.56
CA GLY A 83 -22.88 0.14 -1.66
C GLY A 83 -24.28 0.65 -2.04
N LYS A 84 -25.04 1.21 -1.09
CA LYS A 84 -26.35 1.84 -1.34
C LYS A 84 -26.34 3.15 -2.15
N GLY A 85 -25.18 3.79 -2.32
CA GLY A 85 -25.04 5.07 -3.03
C GLY A 85 -25.24 4.92 -4.54
N GLY A 86 -24.32 4.25 -5.22
CA GLY A 86 -24.46 3.87 -6.62
C GLY A 86 -24.87 5.03 -7.55
N ARG A 87 -26.17 5.10 -7.89
CA ARG A 87 -26.77 6.03 -8.86
C ARG A 87 -27.54 7.21 -8.22
N GLN A 88 -27.29 7.51 -6.96
CA GLN A 88 -27.97 8.56 -6.21
C GLN A 88 -27.02 9.28 -5.25
N ALA A 89 -27.41 10.48 -4.82
CA ALA A 89 -26.64 11.31 -3.91
C ALA A 89 -26.52 10.71 -2.50
N ALA A 90 -27.60 10.15 -1.95
CA ALA A 90 -27.57 9.52 -0.64
C ALA A 90 -26.52 8.40 -0.60
N TYR A 91 -25.62 8.44 0.38
CA TYR A 91 -24.48 7.51 0.54
C TYR A 91 -23.35 7.66 -0.48
N SER A 92 -23.33 8.74 -1.24
CA SER A 92 -22.28 9.08 -2.20
C SER A 92 -21.62 10.39 -1.81
N PHE A 93 -20.37 10.57 -2.24
CA PHE A 93 -19.76 11.88 -2.22
C PHE A 93 -20.25 12.68 -3.44
N CYS A 94 -20.74 13.89 -3.21
CA CYS A 94 -21.33 14.78 -4.23
C CYS A 94 -20.64 16.15 -4.27
N GLY A 95 -19.50 16.30 -3.59
CA GLY A 95 -18.72 17.52 -3.58
C GLY A 95 -17.55 17.49 -4.55
N ILE A 96 -16.63 18.44 -4.36
CA ILE A 96 -15.31 18.45 -4.97
C ILE A 96 -14.30 18.00 -3.92
N PHE A 97 -13.54 16.96 -4.17
CA PHE A 97 -12.39 16.57 -3.35
C PHE A 97 -11.12 16.99 -4.08
N ASP A 98 -10.43 18.01 -3.59
CA ASP A 98 -9.18 18.51 -4.16
C ASP A 98 -8.00 18.05 -3.32
N GLY A 99 -7.20 17.14 -3.89
CA GLY A 99 -5.99 16.63 -3.27
C GLY A 99 -4.85 17.65 -3.22
N GLN A 100 -4.92 18.76 -3.96
CA GLN A 100 -3.86 19.78 -4.06
C GLN A 100 -2.45 19.22 -4.35
N GLY A 101 -2.37 18.08 -5.05
CA GLY A 101 -1.11 17.37 -5.36
C GLY A 101 -0.60 16.44 -4.25
N HIS A 102 -1.30 16.35 -3.11
CA HIS A 102 -0.97 15.47 -2.01
C HIS A 102 -1.24 13.99 -2.32
N VAL A 103 -0.64 13.14 -1.50
CA VAL A 103 -0.67 11.68 -1.66
C VAL A 103 -1.29 11.00 -0.45
N ILE A 104 -2.17 10.05 -0.72
CA ILE A 104 -2.66 9.07 0.25
C ILE A 104 -1.98 7.74 -0.02
N SER A 105 -1.07 7.33 0.87
CA SER A 105 -0.30 6.10 0.74
C SER A 105 -0.92 4.93 1.52
N ASN A 106 -0.59 3.71 1.09
CA ASN A 106 -0.86 2.46 1.81
C ASN A 106 -2.36 2.15 2.04
N LEU A 107 -3.23 2.61 1.14
CA LEU A 107 -4.63 2.20 1.09
C LEU A 107 -4.73 0.67 1.07
N TYR A 108 -5.52 0.10 1.98
CA TYR A 108 -5.64 -1.34 2.14
C TYR A 108 -7.09 -1.72 2.37
N SER A 109 -7.62 -2.59 1.52
CA SER A 109 -8.98 -3.09 1.66
C SER A 109 -9.04 -4.58 1.32
N ARG A 110 -9.63 -5.37 2.22
CA ARG A 110 -9.79 -6.81 2.12
C ARG A 110 -11.07 -7.23 2.81
N ASP A 111 -12.19 -7.09 2.12
CA ASP A 111 -13.54 -7.43 2.58
C ASP A 111 -13.64 -8.81 3.30
N SER A 112 -12.83 -9.80 2.89
CA SER A 112 -12.72 -11.11 3.56
C SER A 112 -12.38 -11.07 5.07
N LEU A 113 -11.86 -9.94 5.57
CA LEU A 113 -11.51 -9.72 6.97
C LEU A 113 -12.69 -9.15 7.77
N MET A 114 -13.69 -8.59 7.11
CA MET A 114 -14.88 -8.01 7.72
C MET A 114 -15.95 -9.07 8.01
N PRO A 115 -16.66 -8.98 9.14
CA PRO A 115 -17.68 -9.95 9.50
C PRO A 115 -18.93 -9.80 8.62
N LYS A 116 -18.99 -10.54 7.50
CA LYS A 116 -20.19 -10.62 6.64
C LYS A 116 -21.41 -11.10 7.45
N THR A 117 -22.33 -10.19 7.75
CA THR A 117 -23.55 -10.48 8.53
C THR A 117 -24.58 -11.22 7.69
N ASN A 118 -24.66 -10.92 6.39
CA ASN A 118 -25.31 -11.67 5.31
C ASN A 118 -24.66 -11.28 3.95
N VAL A 119 -24.77 -12.15 2.95
CA VAL A 119 -24.57 -11.76 1.54
C VAL A 119 -25.70 -10.78 1.17
N GLY A 120 -25.38 -9.60 0.65
CA GLY A 120 -26.32 -8.49 0.38
C GLY A 120 -26.46 -7.42 1.48
N ASP A 121 -25.85 -7.53 2.67
CA ASP A 121 -26.02 -6.56 3.78
C ASP A 121 -24.90 -5.48 3.82
N ASP A 122 -25.19 -4.27 3.33
CA ASP A 122 -24.28 -3.09 3.27
C ASP A 122 -24.08 -2.37 4.62
N LYS A 123 -24.25 -3.07 5.74
CA LYS A 123 -24.16 -2.46 7.09
C LYS A 123 -22.74 -2.09 7.52
N GLU A 124 -21.75 -2.83 7.03
CA GLU A 124 -20.34 -2.62 7.37
C GLU A 124 -19.55 -2.03 6.19
N ASN A 125 -20.25 -1.50 5.18
CA ASN A 125 -19.68 -1.00 3.92
C ASN A 125 -18.75 -1.99 3.19
N CYS A 126 -19.04 -3.29 3.32
CA CYS A 126 -18.27 -4.38 2.70
C CYS A 126 -18.35 -4.42 1.16
N TYR A 127 -19.19 -3.59 0.52
CA TYR A 127 -19.45 -3.64 -0.94
C TYR A 127 -18.45 -2.83 -1.74
N ARG A 128 -17.67 -1.98 -1.07
CA ARG A 128 -16.82 -0.97 -1.68
C ARG A 128 -15.43 -1.02 -1.06
N GLN A 129 -14.39 -0.90 -1.89
CA GLN A 129 -13.01 -1.18 -1.49
C GLN A 129 -11.98 -0.14 -1.93
N GLY A 130 -12.31 0.69 -2.92
CA GLY A 130 -11.52 1.88 -3.26
C GLY A 130 -11.52 2.94 -2.15
N LEU A 131 -10.75 4.02 -2.35
CA LEU A 131 -10.76 5.16 -1.44
C LEU A 131 -12.19 5.72 -1.32
N PHE A 132 -12.81 6.00 -2.48
CA PHE A 132 -14.21 6.33 -2.63
C PHE A 132 -15.00 5.11 -3.09
N GLY A 133 -16.08 4.81 -2.37
CA GLY A 133 -17.02 3.78 -2.77
C GLY A 133 -17.97 4.27 -3.84
N ASN A 134 -18.45 5.52 -3.73
CA ASN A 134 -19.19 6.16 -4.83
C ASN A 134 -18.95 7.67 -4.84
N VAL A 135 -18.82 8.19 -6.05
CA VAL A 135 -18.89 9.62 -6.36
C VAL A 135 -20.06 9.81 -7.33
N TYR A 136 -20.96 10.73 -6.98
CA TYR A 136 -22.20 10.99 -7.70
C TYR A 136 -22.39 12.49 -7.85
N ASP A 137 -22.54 13.01 -9.08
CA ASP A 137 -22.59 14.45 -9.37
C ASP A 137 -21.43 15.23 -8.69
N GLY A 138 -20.24 14.62 -8.61
CA GLY A 138 -19.09 15.15 -7.90
C GLY A 138 -17.78 15.09 -8.69
N GLU A 139 -16.70 15.55 -8.06
CA GLU A 139 -15.37 15.60 -8.67
C GLU A 139 -14.30 15.19 -7.66
N VAL A 140 -13.31 14.40 -8.11
CA VAL A 140 -12.08 14.12 -7.37
C VAL A 140 -10.91 14.58 -8.22
N LYS A 141 -10.06 15.48 -7.70
CA LYS A 141 -8.97 16.04 -8.47
C LYS A 141 -7.65 16.19 -7.72
N ASN A 142 -6.56 16.26 -8.47
CA ASN A 142 -5.20 16.54 -7.97
C ASN A 142 -4.75 15.60 -6.84
N LEU A 143 -5.05 14.30 -6.94
CA LEU A 143 -4.84 13.35 -5.84
C LEU A 143 -4.03 12.13 -6.29
N GLY A 144 -3.00 11.79 -5.52
CA GLY A 144 -2.23 10.55 -5.68
C GLY A 144 -2.63 9.46 -4.69
N ILE A 145 -2.83 8.23 -5.16
CA ILE A 145 -2.95 7.04 -4.30
C ILE A 145 -1.73 6.15 -4.48
N GLU A 146 -0.88 6.07 -3.46
CA GLU A 146 0.37 5.33 -3.54
C GLU A 146 0.30 3.98 -2.83
N ASN A 147 0.81 2.92 -3.46
CA ASN A 147 1.01 1.60 -2.85
C ASN A 147 -0.30 1.01 -2.27
N ALA A 148 -1.38 1.09 -3.02
CA ALA A 148 -2.63 0.42 -2.68
C ALA A 148 -2.48 -1.12 -2.66
N ASP A 149 -3.15 -1.80 -1.73
CA ASP A 149 -3.27 -3.26 -1.68
C ASP A 149 -4.73 -3.62 -1.42
N ILE A 150 -5.50 -3.68 -2.52
CA ILE A 150 -6.92 -4.01 -2.51
C ILE A 150 -7.10 -5.46 -2.99
N ILE A 151 -7.74 -6.29 -2.15
CA ILE A 151 -8.13 -7.65 -2.52
C ILE A 151 -9.60 -7.87 -2.24
N VAL A 152 -10.35 -7.95 -3.33
CA VAL A 152 -11.77 -8.31 -3.33
C VAL A 152 -11.91 -9.77 -2.90
N ASP A 153 -12.89 -10.06 -2.04
CA ASP A 153 -13.10 -11.42 -1.56
C ASP A 153 -13.37 -12.36 -2.74
N LEU A 154 -12.83 -13.58 -2.69
CA LEU A 154 -13.08 -14.57 -3.74
C LEU A 154 -14.57 -14.98 -3.81
N ASN A 155 -15.33 -14.74 -2.75
CA ASN A 155 -16.79 -14.91 -2.67
C ASN A 155 -17.49 -13.56 -2.48
N ASP A 156 -16.86 -12.49 -2.95
CA ASP A 156 -17.52 -11.19 -3.02
C ASP A 156 -18.76 -11.31 -3.91
N ALA A 157 -19.88 -10.83 -3.38
CA ALA A 157 -21.18 -10.79 -4.04
C ALA A 157 -21.69 -9.34 -4.14
N SER A 158 -20.78 -8.38 -4.00
CA SER A 158 -21.01 -6.98 -4.30
C SER A 158 -21.03 -6.78 -5.80
N THR A 159 -21.55 -5.62 -6.21
CA THR A 159 -21.74 -5.25 -7.61
C THR A 159 -20.41 -5.05 -8.35
N TYR A 160 -20.50 -5.00 -9.67
CA TYR A 160 -19.43 -4.79 -10.66
C TYR A 160 -18.22 -3.94 -10.24
N GLY A 161 -18.40 -2.65 -9.91
CA GLY A 161 -17.28 -1.70 -9.81
C GLY A 161 -16.30 -1.92 -8.65
N LYS A 162 -15.01 -1.99 -9.00
CA LYS A 162 -13.83 -2.07 -8.12
C LYS A 162 -12.70 -1.19 -8.69
N GLY A 163 -12.42 -0.06 -8.07
CA GLY A 163 -11.34 0.86 -8.48
C GLY A 163 -10.44 1.17 -7.30
N ILE A 164 -9.18 1.58 -7.54
CA ILE A 164 -8.32 1.99 -6.43
C ILE A 164 -8.80 3.33 -5.86
N LEU A 165 -9.07 4.30 -6.74
CA LEU A 165 -9.53 5.62 -6.32
C LEU A 165 -11.05 5.65 -6.13
N VAL A 166 -11.81 5.24 -7.15
CA VAL A 166 -13.28 5.26 -7.11
C VAL A 166 -13.85 3.93 -7.57
N ASP A 167 -14.66 3.28 -6.75
CA ASP A 167 -15.36 2.07 -7.19
C ASP A 167 -16.45 2.38 -8.21
N TRP A 168 -17.33 3.34 -7.91
CA TRP A 168 -18.46 3.76 -8.75
C TRP A 168 -18.42 5.26 -9.01
N LEU A 169 -18.20 5.63 -10.27
CA LEU A 169 -18.19 7.01 -10.76
C LEU A 169 -19.46 7.24 -11.58
N CYS A 170 -20.36 8.10 -11.11
CA CYS A 170 -21.66 8.31 -11.75
C CYS A 170 -21.88 9.80 -12.02
N ASN A 171 -22.00 10.18 -13.30
CA ASN A 171 -22.13 11.57 -13.73
C ASN A 171 -21.10 12.50 -13.05
N SER A 172 -19.86 12.02 -12.95
CA SER A 172 -18.82 12.58 -12.08
C SER A 172 -17.48 12.64 -12.81
N LYS A 173 -16.56 13.43 -12.27
CA LYS A 173 -15.26 13.71 -12.89
C LYS A 173 -14.09 13.23 -12.01
N ILE A 174 -13.04 12.73 -12.65
CA ILE A 174 -11.73 12.52 -12.03
C ILE A 174 -10.68 13.27 -12.86
N THR A 175 -9.92 14.14 -12.23
CA THR A 175 -8.96 15.01 -12.94
C THR A 175 -7.59 15.04 -12.27
N ASN A 176 -6.49 14.93 -13.02
CA ASN A 176 -5.13 15.03 -12.46
C ASN A 176 -4.87 14.06 -11.29
N CYS A 177 -5.42 12.85 -11.37
CA CYS A 177 -5.30 11.84 -10.33
C CYS A 177 -4.45 10.67 -10.78
N TRP A 178 -3.78 10.03 -9.83
CA TRP A 178 -2.97 8.86 -10.13
C TRP A 178 -3.03 7.77 -9.08
N THR A 179 -2.73 6.54 -9.50
CA THR A 179 -2.74 5.38 -8.61
C THR A 179 -1.54 4.45 -8.83
N SER A 180 -1.06 3.82 -7.76
CA SER A 180 -0.06 2.74 -7.79
C SER A 180 -0.40 1.62 -6.80
N GLY A 181 0.29 0.48 -6.94
CA GLY A 181 0.08 -0.69 -6.08
C GLY A 181 -0.67 -1.80 -6.80
N SER A 182 -1.70 -2.36 -6.18
CA SER A 182 -2.45 -3.48 -6.75
C SER A 182 -3.91 -3.53 -6.33
N ILE A 183 -4.75 -3.96 -7.28
CA ILE A 183 -6.15 -4.31 -7.07
C ILE A 183 -6.45 -5.67 -7.70
N SER A 184 -7.18 -6.52 -6.98
CA SER A 184 -7.58 -7.83 -7.48
C SER A 184 -9.08 -8.02 -7.32
N GLY A 185 -9.76 -8.29 -8.43
CA GLY A 185 -11.18 -8.62 -8.49
C GLY A 185 -11.53 -9.93 -7.78
N GLY A 186 -12.81 -10.07 -7.44
CA GLY A 186 -13.34 -11.27 -6.80
C GLY A 186 -13.37 -12.46 -7.77
N ALA A 187 -13.69 -13.65 -7.27
CA ALA A 187 -13.79 -14.86 -8.10
C ALA A 187 -15.21 -15.38 -8.28
N TYR A 188 -16.17 -14.84 -7.53
CA TYR A 188 -17.52 -15.40 -7.44
C TYR A 188 -18.49 -14.75 -8.41
N LEU A 189 -18.54 -13.42 -8.39
CA LEU A 189 -19.26 -12.57 -9.33
C LEU A 189 -18.24 -11.86 -10.24
N GLU A 190 -18.71 -11.46 -11.40
CA GLU A 190 -18.02 -10.61 -12.36
C GLU A 190 -17.81 -9.21 -11.79
N HIS A 191 -16.66 -8.61 -12.12
CA HIS A 191 -16.26 -7.30 -11.63
C HIS A 191 -15.68 -6.44 -12.76
N TYR A 192 -15.96 -5.14 -12.67
CA TYR A 192 -15.29 -4.10 -13.44
C TYR A 192 -14.14 -3.58 -12.58
N VAL A 193 -12.93 -4.02 -12.89
CA VAL A 193 -11.73 -3.74 -12.10
C VAL A 193 -10.86 -2.74 -12.85
N GLY A 194 -10.74 -1.53 -12.31
CA GLY A 194 -9.93 -0.47 -12.89
C GLY A 194 -8.78 -0.02 -12.00
N GLY A 195 -7.72 0.49 -12.62
CA GLY A 195 -6.63 1.12 -11.90
C GLY A 195 -7.09 2.37 -11.15
N ILE A 196 -7.94 3.20 -11.75
CA ILE A 196 -8.49 4.42 -11.11
C ILE A 196 -9.94 4.21 -10.73
N ALA A 197 -10.80 3.98 -11.74
CA ALA A 197 -12.23 3.82 -11.57
C ALA A 197 -12.67 2.39 -11.88
N GLY A 198 -13.50 1.80 -11.03
CA GLY A 198 -14.06 0.47 -11.28
C GLY A 198 -15.14 0.48 -12.35
N CYS A 199 -16.31 0.98 -11.98
CA CYS A 199 -17.49 1.11 -12.84
C CYS A 199 -17.81 2.59 -13.07
N THR A 200 -18.12 2.93 -14.32
CA THR A 200 -18.52 4.26 -14.75
C THR A 200 -19.96 4.26 -15.27
N LEU A 201 -20.70 5.33 -15.00
CA LEU A 201 -22.12 5.46 -15.31
C LEU A 201 -22.45 6.88 -15.77
N ARG A 202 -23.52 7.02 -16.56
CA ARG A 202 -23.99 8.32 -17.10
C ARG A 202 -22.85 9.07 -17.79
N ASN A 203 -22.76 10.40 -17.67
CA ASN A 203 -21.71 11.18 -18.32
C ASN A 203 -20.50 11.32 -17.37
N SER A 204 -19.65 10.30 -17.32
CA SER A 204 -18.48 10.29 -16.43
C SER A 204 -17.18 10.57 -17.20
N THR A 205 -16.25 11.32 -16.58
CA THR A 205 -15.00 11.73 -17.23
C THR A 205 -13.77 11.41 -16.38
N LEU A 206 -12.70 10.95 -17.03
CA LEU A 206 -11.38 10.81 -16.45
C LEU A 206 -10.38 11.56 -17.34
N THR A 207 -9.75 12.60 -16.82
CA THR A 207 -8.88 13.49 -17.60
C THR A 207 -7.55 13.73 -16.91
N GLY A 208 -6.43 13.70 -17.63
CA GLY A 208 -5.12 13.98 -17.03
C GLY A 208 -4.73 12.93 -15.98
N CYS A 209 -5.14 11.67 -16.13
CA CYS A 209 -5.00 10.67 -15.07
C CYS A 209 -4.06 9.53 -15.44
N TYR A 210 -3.43 8.89 -14.46
CA TYR A 210 -2.59 7.72 -14.74
C TYR A 210 -2.64 6.61 -13.71
N SER A 211 -2.27 5.40 -14.15
CA SER A 211 -2.12 4.26 -13.25
C SER A 211 -0.90 3.42 -13.59
N THR A 212 -0.18 3.04 -12.53
CA THR A 212 0.95 2.09 -12.58
C THR A 212 0.59 0.78 -11.86
N ALA A 213 -0.68 0.61 -11.49
CA ALA A 213 -1.11 -0.49 -10.65
C ALA A 213 -1.07 -1.85 -11.37
N THR A 214 -0.89 -2.91 -10.58
CA THR A 214 -1.19 -4.27 -11.02
C THR A 214 -2.68 -4.56 -10.81
N ILE A 215 -3.40 -4.78 -11.89
CA ILE A 215 -4.82 -5.13 -11.92
C ILE A 215 -4.94 -6.64 -12.15
N THR A 216 -5.85 -7.32 -11.45
CA THR A 216 -6.02 -8.77 -11.58
C THR A 216 -7.48 -9.20 -11.53
N GLY A 217 -8.01 -9.71 -12.65
CA GLY A 217 -9.32 -10.36 -12.72
C GLY A 217 -9.26 -11.83 -12.32
N ASN A 218 -10.29 -12.34 -11.67
CA ASN A 218 -10.29 -13.70 -11.09
C ASN A 218 -11.62 -14.45 -11.24
N TYR A 219 -12.61 -13.92 -11.96
CA TYR A 219 -13.93 -14.50 -12.05
C TYR A 219 -13.93 -15.95 -12.56
N LYS A 220 -14.77 -16.81 -11.94
CA LYS A 220 -14.78 -18.26 -12.20
C LYS A 220 -16.13 -18.81 -12.64
N GLY A 221 -17.09 -17.97 -13.03
CA GLY A 221 -18.38 -18.49 -13.51
C GLY A 221 -19.28 -19.07 -12.43
N THR A 222 -18.97 -18.88 -11.16
CA THR A 222 -19.61 -19.70 -10.10
C THR A 222 -20.98 -19.21 -9.65
N CYS A 223 -21.40 -18.02 -10.06
CA CYS A 223 -22.69 -17.43 -9.68
C CYS A 223 -23.79 -17.65 -10.75
N TYR A 224 -23.44 -17.64 -12.04
CA TYR A 224 -24.38 -17.90 -13.13
C TYR A 224 -24.38 -19.38 -13.55
N LYS A 225 -25.39 -19.78 -14.32
CA LYS A 225 -25.41 -21.11 -14.95
C LYS A 225 -24.33 -21.17 -16.02
N GLU A 226 -23.82 -22.36 -16.30
CA GLU A 226 -22.73 -22.59 -17.25
C GLU A 226 -23.02 -22.02 -18.65
N GLU A 227 -24.28 -22.09 -19.09
CA GLU A 227 -24.77 -21.50 -20.36
C GLU A 227 -24.79 -19.96 -20.36
N ASP A 228 -24.96 -19.33 -19.19
CA ASP A 228 -25.04 -17.88 -19.03
C ASP A 228 -23.64 -17.24 -18.86
N VAL A 229 -22.62 -18.03 -18.50
CA VAL A 229 -21.25 -17.53 -18.25
C VAL A 229 -20.74 -16.69 -19.42
N MET A 230 -21.04 -17.09 -20.67
CA MET A 230 -20.62 -16.35 -21.86
C MET A 230 -21.15 -14.91 -21.95
N THR A 231 -22.25 -14.59 -21.23
CA THR A 231 -22.85 -13.25 -21.20
C THR A 231 -22.39 -12.39 -20.03
N TYR A 232 -21.66 -12.96 -19.06
CA TYR A 232 -21.19 -12.26 -17.86
C TYR A 232 -19.69 -12.46 -17.66
N PHE A 233 -18.91 -11.38 -17.78
CA PHE A 233 -17.46 -11.43 -17.79
C PHE A 233 -16.85 -10.35 -16.89
N ASP A 234 -15.63 -10.62 -16.39
CA ASP A 234 -14.82 -9.59 -15.75
C ASP A 234 -14.41 -8.55 -16.80
N CYS A 235 -14.40 -7.26 -16.44
CA CYS A 235 -13.87 -6.20 -17.30
C CYS A 235 -12.66 -5.57 -16.60
N LEU A 236 -11.49 -5.61 -17.23
CA LEU A 236 -10.26 -5.11 -16.64
C LEU A 236 -9.69 -3.96 -17.47
N GLY A 237 -9.51 -2.80 -16.85
CA GLY A 237 -8.93 -1.66 -17.55
C GLY A 237 -7.87 -0.91 -16.74
N GLY A 238 -6.81 -0.47 -17.43
CA GLY A 238 -5.70 0.24 -16.78
C GLY A 238 -6.15 1.51 -16.05
N ILE A 239 -7.11 2.24 -16.64
CA ILE A 239 -7.71 3.44 -16.05
C ILE A 239 -9.11 3.15 -15.52
N ALA A 240 -10.01 2.66 -16.38
CA ALA A 240 -11.39 2.34 -16.01
C ALA A 240 -11.74 0.88 -16.28
N GLY A 241 -12.32 0.18 -15.29
CA GLY A 241 -12.71 -1.23 -15.44
C GLY A 241 -13.76 -1.44 -16.52
N GLY A 242 -14.85 -0.65 -16.48
CA GLY A 242 -15.86 -0.67 -17.53
C GLY A 242 -16.97 0.35 -17.34
N MET A 243 -17.76 0.54 -18.39
CA MET A 243 -18.94 1.40 -18.41
C MET A 243 -20.20 0.55 -18.35
N LEU A 244 -21.13 0.90 -17.45
CA LEU A 244 -22.40 0.18 -17.31
C LEU A 244 -23.55 0.86 -18.07
N ASP A 245 -23.58 2.20 -18.11
CA ASP A 245 -24.52 2.97 -18.94
C ASP A 245 -23.99 4.38 -19.23
N GLY A 246 -24.67 5.08 -20.14
CA GLY A 246 -24.34 6.46 -20.49
C GLY A 246 -23.15 6.58 -21.44
N SER A 247 -22.19 7.43 -21.08
CA SER A 247 -20.98 7.71 -21.85
C SER A 247 -19.77 7.85 -20.93
N LEU A 248 -18.63 7.38 -21.41
CA LEU A 248 -17.37 7.50 -20.70
C LEU A 248 -16.38 8.30 -21.53
N THR A 249 -15.86 9.39 -21.00
CA THR A 249 -14.73 10.10 -21.61
C THR A 249 -13.46 9.79 -20.83
N VAL A 250 -12.44 9.27 -21.52
CA VAL A 250 -11.08 9.11 -21.00
C VAL A 250 -10.15 9.90 -21.90
N GLU A 251 -9.60 10.99 -21.39
CA GLU A 251 -8.81 11.94 -22.17
C GLU A 251 -7.49 12.23 -21.47
N ASP A 252 -6.41 12.37 -22.23
CA ASP A 252 -5.09 12.70 -21.67
C ASP A 252 -4.72 11.78 -20.49
N CYS A 253 -4.81 10.48 -20.69
CA CYS A 253 -4.53 9.52 -19.62
C CYS A 253 -3.44 8.53 -20.04
N TRP A 254 -2.69 8.00 -19.09
CA TRP A 254 -1.71 6.96 -19.40
C TRP A 254 -1.67 5.79 -18.42
N PHE A 255 -1.35 4.59 -18.93
CA PHE A 255 -1.23 3.37 -18.15
C PHE A 255 0.12 2.69 -18.42
N SER A 256 0.87 2.44 -17.35
CA SER A 256 2.15 1.70 -17.39
C SER A 256 2.19 0.51 -16.43
N GLY A 257 1.04 0.16 -15.85
CA GLY A 257 0.90 -0.94 -14.91
C GLY A 257 0.88 -2.32 -15.57
N LYS A 258 0.25 -3.29 -14.88
CA LYS A 258 0.13 -4.67 -15.37
C LYS A 258 -1.29 -5.16 -15.25
N ILE A 259 -1.79 -5.88 -16.25
CA ILE A 259 -3.10 -6.55 -16.18
C ILE A 259 -2.91 -8.06 -16.22
N ASN A 260 -3.29 -8.73 -15.15
CA ASN A 260 -3.34 -10.19 -15.09
C ASN A 260 -4.77 -10.69 -15.22
N VAL A 261 -4.98 -11.70 -16.05
CA VAL A 261 -6.27 -12.35 -16.23
C VAL A 261 -6.18 -13.77 -15.70
N ASN A 262 -6.81 -14.03 -14.55
CA ASN A 262 -7.08 -15.39 -14.06
C ASN A 262 -8.57 -15.74 -14.17
N SER A 263 -9.33 -14.89 -14.86
CA SER A 263 -10.75 -15.11 -15.10
C SER A 263 -10.93 -16.21 -16.15
N ILE A 264 -12.03 -16.95 -16.05
CA ILE A 264 -12.45 -17.86 -17.14
C ILE A 264 -12.95 -17.09 -18.36
N GLN A 265 -13.41 -15.86 -18.15
CA GLN A 265 -13.82 -14.95 -19.20
C GLN A 265 -13.60 -13.50 -18.74
N ALA A 266 -12.85 -12.72 -19.50
CA ALA A 266 -12.65 -11.32 -19.23
C ALA A 266 -12.40 -10.51 -20.49
N THR A 267 -12.92 -9.29 -20.53
CA THR A 267 -12.49 -8.29 -21.50
C THR A 267 -11.40 -7.43 -20.89
N VAL A 268 -10.42 -7.06 -21.72
CA VAL A 268 -9.27 -6.26 -21.29
C VAL A 268 -9.05 -5.12 -22.27
N GLY A 269 -8.90 -3.92 -21.73
CA GLY A 269 -8.42 -2.76 -22.46
C GLY A 269 -7.32 -2.07 -21.65
N GLY A 270 -6.23 -1.67 -22.28
CA GLY A 270 -5.16 -0.97 -21.56
C GLY A 270 -5.63 0.34 -20.92
N MET A 271 -6.63 1.01 -21.52
CA MET A 271 -7.31 2.17 -20.91
C MET A 271 -8.63 1.78 -20.27
N VAL A 272 -9.56 1.21 -21.06
CA VAL A 272 -10.94 0.89 -20.65
C VAL A 272 -11.26 -0.58 -20.91
N GLY A 273 -11.62 -1.33 -19.87
CA GLY A 273 -11.81 -2.78 -19.98
C GLY A 273 -13.02 -3.22 -20.80
N TYR A 274 -14.14 -2.48 -20.72
CA TYR A 274 -15.30 -2.66 -21.59
C TYR A 274 -16.12 -1.38 -21.68
N SER A 275 -16.54 -0.98 -22.88
CA SER A 275 -17.57 0.05 -23.04
C SER A 275 -18.13 0.09 -24.45
N ASP A 276 -19.46 0.18 -24.57
CA ASP A 276 -20.13 0.40 -25.85
C ASP A 276 -20.29 1.88 -26.23
N ASN A 277 -19.82 2.82 -25.40
CA ASN A 277 -19.93 4.26 -25.65
C ASN A 277 -18.81 5.07 -24.96
N ALA A 278 -17.59 4.52 -24.93
CA ALA A 278 -16.42 5.24 -24.47
C ALA A 278 -15.82 6.08 -25.61
N SER A 279 -15.36 7.28 -25.27
CA SER A 279 -14.47 8.10 -26.07
C SER A 279 -13.12 8.12 -25.37
N VAL A 280 -12.11 7.51 -25.98
CA VAL A 280 -10.74 7.43 -25.45
C VAL A 280 -9.83 8.23 -26.36
N THR A 281 -9.36 9.39 -25.91
CA THR A 281 -8.63 10.34 -26.75
C THR A 281 -7.32 10.76 -26.12
N ASN A 282 -6.28 10.90 -26.93
CA ASN A 282 -4.97 11.40 -26.50
C ASN A 282 -4.36 10.61 -25.33
N CYS A 283 -4.54 9.29 -25.33
CA CYS A 283 -4.11 8.42 -24.24
C CYS A 283 -2.92 7.54 -24.63
N MET A 284 -2.22 7.04 -23.62
CA MET A 284 -1.02 6.22 -23.84
C MET A 284 -1.00 4.96 -22.97
N VAL A 285 -0.80 3.81 -23.59
CA VAL A 285 -0.54 2.54 -22.91
C VAL A 285 0.92 2.18 -23.15
N THR A 286 1.77 2.33 -22.14
CA THR A 286 3.22 2.09 -22.29
C THR A 286 3.63 0.69 -21.89
N SER A 287 2.75 -0.03 -21.20
CA SER A 287 3.00 -1.39 -20.75
C SER A 287 2.58 -2.43 -21.78
N ALA A 288 3.50 -3.33 -22.13
CA ALA A 288 3.19 -4.55 -22.87
C ALA A 288 2.63 -5.68 -21.99
N ASP A 289 2.54 -5.48 -20.67
CA ASP A 289 2.14 -6.49 -19.69
C ASP A 289 0.60 -6.62 -19.54
N LEU A 290 -0.08 -6.76 -20.68
CA LEU A 290 -1.49 -7.12 -20.76
C LEU A 290 -1.62 -8.62 -21.04
N ALA A 291 -2.32 -9.31 -20.15
CA ALA A 291 -2.73 -10.70 -20.35
C ALA A 291 -4.14 -10.78 -20.95
N ALA A 292 -4.44 -11.91 -21.58
CA ALA A 292 -5.77 -12.27 -22.05
C ALA A 292 -6.24 -13.57 -21.38
N ASP A 293 -7.55 -13.80 -21.39
CA ASP A 293 -8.14 -15.11 -21.11
C ASP A 293 -7.99 -16.07 -22.32
N GLU A 294 -8.57 -17.27 -22.23
CA GLU A 294 -8.61 -18.22 -23.36
C GLU A 294 -9.42 -17.69 -24.55
N GLY A 295 -10.33 -16.74 -24.33
CA GLY A 295 -11.13 -16.09 -25.37
C GLY A 295 -10.37 -15.02 -26.16
N GLY A 296 -9.21 -14.57 -25.67
CA GLY A 296 -8.39 -13.58 -26.36
C GLY A 296 -9.01 -12.18 -26.41
N ASN A 297 -9.96 -11.88 -25.51
CA ASN A 297 -10.75 -10.65 -25.53
C ASN A 297 -9.95 -9.45 -25.00
N THR A 298 -8.93 -9.02 -25.73
CA THR A 298 -7.99 -7.99 -25.28
C THR A 298 -7.67 -7.00 -26.38
N CYS A 299 -7.72 -5.72 -26.03
CA CYS A 299 -7.35 -4.60 -26.89
C CYS A 299 -6.36 -3.68 -26.17
N TRP A 300 -5.53 -2.95 -26.92
CA TRP A 300 -4.60 -2.01 -26.30
C TRP A 300 -5.31 -0.83 -25.66
N VAL A 301 -6.35 -0.27 -26.29
CA VAL A 301 -7.01 0.96 -25.81
C VAL A 301 -8.31 0.61 -25.09
N VAL A 302 -9.30 0.12 -25.84
CA VAL A 302 -10.63 -0.19 -25.31
C VAL A 302 -11.18 -1.42 -26.00
N TYR A 303 -11.73 -2.32 -25.20
CA TYR A 303 -12.50 -3.44 -25.72
C TYR A 303 -13.98 -3.04 -25.83
N SER A 304 -14.57 -3.20 -27.02
CA SER A 304 -15.99 -2.97 -27.28
C SER A 304 -16.47 -3.89 -28.39
N GLY A 305 -17.66 -4.49 -28.23
CA GLY A 305 -18.20 -5.45 -29.19
C GLY A 305 -19.36 -4.92 -30.06
N LEU A 306 -20.01 -3.80 -29.67
CA LEU A 306 -21.23 -3.32 -30.32
C LEU A 306 -21.11 -1.91 -30.90
N SER A 307 -20.58 -0.97 -30.11
CA SER A 307 -20.38 0.41 -30.55
C SER A 307 -19.24 1.09 -29.80
N LEU A 308 -18.68 2.15 -30.36
CA LEU A 308 -17.64 2.93 -29.70
C LEU A 308 -17.88 4.41 -30.00
N GLY A 309 -17.58 5.29 -29.06
CA GLY A 309 -17.57 6.74 -29.29
C GLY A 309 -16.44 7.09 -30.25
N THR A 310 -15.26 7.40 -29.70
CA THR A 310 -14.02 7.66 -30.43
C THR A 310 -12.83 6.92 -29.79
N ALA A 311 -11.79 6.68 -30.59
CA ALA A 311 -10.50 6.18 -30.13
C ALA A 311 -9.38 6.90 -30.89
N GLU A 312 -9.18 8.18 -30.58
CA GLU A 312 -8.34 9.10 -31.35
C GLU A 312 -7.04 9.49 -30.63
N ASN A 313 -5.98 9.71 -31.40
CA ASN A 313 -4.63 10.05 -30.97
C ASN A 313 -4.09 9.18 -29.82
N ASN A 314 -4.35 7.87 -29.86
CA ASN A 314 -3.87 6.96 -28.81
C ASN A 314 -2.55 6.31 -29.19
N TYR A 315 -1.73 6.02 -28.18
CA TYR A 315 -0.42 5.38 -28.35
C TYR A 315 -0.36 4.07 -27.56
N TRP A 316 0.13 3.01 -28.19
CA TRP A 316 0.24 1.67 -27.58
C TRP A 316 1.50 0.95 -28.04
N PRO A 317 1.93 -0.14 -27.38
CA PRO A 317 3.15 -0.82 -27.75
C PRO A 317 3.06 -1.38 -29.17
N ALA A 318 4.14 -1.29 -29.93
CA ALA A 318 4.29 -1.93 -31.24
C ALA A 318 4.40 -3.45 -31.09
N ASP A 319 3.28 -4.07 -30.76
CA ASP A 319 3.11 -5.47 -30.43
C ASP A 319 1.79 -5.95 -31.07
N ASP A 320 1.91 -6.97 -31.91
CA ASP A 320 0.86 -7.47 -32.80
C ASP A 320 -0.11 -8.43 -32.12
N ARG A 321 0.06 -8.71 -30.82
CA ARG A 321 -0.84 -9.59 -30.06
C ARG A 321 -2.28 -9.08 -30.03
N TYR A 322 -2.47 -7.77 -29.99
CA TYR A 322 -3.78 -7.14 -29.81
C TYR A 322 -3.98 -5.98 -30.78
N GLN A 323 -5.22 -5.78 -31.19
CA GLN A 323 -5.64 -4.56 -31.89
C GLN A 323 -5.85 -3.44 -30.87
N ALA A 324 -5.83 -2.17 -31.30
CA ALA A 324 -6.12 -1.06 -30.40
C ALA A 324 -7.59 -1.07 -29.93
N THR A 325 -8.53 -1.36 -30.84
CA THR A 325 -9.98 -1.55 -30.60
C THR A 325 -10.56 -2.55 -31.62
N LEU A 326 -11.83 -2.98 -31.48
CA LEU A 326 -12.48 -3.94 -32.39
C LEU A 326 -13.34 -3.32 -33.51
N LEU A 327 -13.82 -2.08 -33.39
CA LEU A 327 -15.02 -1.63 -34.12
C LEU A 327 -14.85 -0.45 -35.07
N LYS A 328 -13.72 0.28 -35.06
CA LYS A 328 -13.56 1.48 -35.90
C LYS A 328 -12.13 1.70 -36.38
N GLU A 329 -12.02 2.44 -37.49
CA GLU A 329 -10.78 3.00 -38.01
C GLU A 329 -10.19 3.98 -37.00
N GLN A 330 -8.87 3.89 -36.80
CA GLN A 330 -8.16 4.43 -35.65
C GLN A 330 -7.29 5.61 -36.10
N ASP A 331 -7.38 6.71 -35.37
CA ASP A 331 -6.34 7.73 -35.39
C ASP A 331 -5.45 7.43 -34.18
N GLY A 332 -4.30 6.80 -34.38
CA GLY A 332 -3.43 6.37 -33.29
C GLY A 332 -2.13 5.76 -33.79
N THR A 333 -1.21 5.40 -32.89
CA THR A 333 0.13 4.95 -33.28
C THR A 333 0.63 3.82 -32.39
N ALA A 334 1.04 2.73 -33.04
CA ALA A 334 1.83 1.68 -32.42
C ALA A 334 3.29 2.19 -32.26
N VAL A 335 3.81 2.15 -31.04
CA VAL A 335 5.08 2.77 -30.65
C VAL A 335 6.03 1.71 -30.09
N SER A 336 7.25 1.65 -30.63
CA SER A 336 8.34 0.81 -30.09
C SER A 336 9.23 1.53 -29.09
N ASP A 337 9.28 2.87 -29.17
CA ASP A 337 10.03 3.75 -28.27
C ASP A 337 9.17 4.93 -27.82
N PHE A 338 8.64 4.83 -26.59
CA PHE A 338 7.82 5.87 -26.00
C PHE A 338 8.59 7.11 -25.58
N THR A 339 9.94 7.09 -25.61
CA THR A 339 10.76 8.29 -25.34
C THR A 339 10.93 9.18 -26.55
N SER A 340 10.45 8.76 -27.73
CA SER A 340 10.54 9.54 -28.97
C SER A 340 9.84 10.90 -28.86
N ALA A 341 10.48 11.93 -29.42
CA ALA A 341 9.93 13.28 -29.52
C ALA A 341 8.62 13.35 -30.31
N ASP A 342 8.39 12.40 -31.23
CA ASP A 342 7.16 12.34 -32.03
C ASP A 342 5.95 11.98 -31.17
N VAL A 343 6.12 11.10 -30.18
CA VAL A 343 5.06 10.74 -29.22
C VAL A 343 4.66 11.96 -28.41
N LEU A 344 5.65 12.68 -27.87
CA LEU A 344 5.40 13.91 -27.12
C LEU A 344 4.70 14.98 -27.97
N SER A 345 5.21 15.22 -29.19
CA SER A 345 4.67 16.23 -30.09
C SER A 345 3.22 15.91 -30.50
N GLY A 346 2.93 14.63 -30.76
CA GLY A 346 1.59 14.19 -31.09
C GLY A 346 0.62 14.28 -29.91
N LEU A 347 1.06 13.97 -28.69
CA LEU A 347 0.27 14.20 -27.47
C LEU A 347 -0.04 15.69 -27.25
N GLN A 348 0.97 16.55 -27.42
CA GLN A 348 0.82 18.01 -27.28
C GLN A 348 -0.12 18.61 -28.33
N ALA A 349 -0.16 18.06 -29.55
CA ALA A 349 -1.03 18.54 -30.62
C ALA A 349 -2.53 18.33 -30.35
N LYS A 350 -2.88 17.43 -29.43
CA LYS A 350 -4.26 17.07 -29.07
C LYS A 350 -4.55 17.19 -27.58
N GLN A 351 -3.67 17.85 -26.82
CA GLN A 351 -3.84 17.96 -25.36
C GLN A 351 -5.09 18.74 -24.99
N GLY A 352 -5.82 18.24 -24.00
CA GLY A 352 -7.03 18.85 -23.47
C GLY A 352 -6.74 20.15 -22.71
N ALA A 353 -7.81 20.92 -22.45
CA ALA A 353 -7.72 22.18 -21.72
C ALA A 353 -7.19 21.95 -20.29
N GLY A 354 -6.13 22.69 -19.91
CA GLY A 354 -5.50 22.56 -18.59
C GLY A 354 -4.55 21.36 -18.45
N ILE A 355 -4.30 20.63 -19.53
CA ILE A 355 -3.28 19.58 -19.60
C ILE A 355 -2.03 20.12 -20.31
N GLU A 356 -0.87 19.77 -19.77
CA GLU A 356 0.42 20.04 -20.38
C GLU A 356 1.24 18.76 -20.38
N TRP A 357 1.47 18.21 -21.58
CA TRP A 357 2.38 17.08 -21.76
C TRP A 357 3.83 17.55 -21.86
N VAL A 358 4.72 16.88 -21.13
CA VAL A 358 6.16 17.14 -21.09
C VAL A 358 6.94 15.84 -21.26
N ALA A 359 8.23 15.95 -21.56
CA ALA A 359 9.13 14.79 -21.54
C ALA A 359 9.22 14.21 -20.12
N GLY A 360 8.99 12.90 -20.00
CA GLY A 360 9.18 12.17 -18.74
C GLY A 360 10.38 11.22 -18.78
N ILE A 361 10.52 10.42 -17.73
CA ILE A 361 11.67 9.51 -17.53
C ILE A 361 11.69 8.38 -18.55
N ASP A 362 10.57 7.67 -18.72
CA ASP A 362 10.45 6.51 -19.62
C ASP A 362 9.50 6.77 -20.79
N HIS A 363 8.70 7.84 -20.72
CA HIS A 363 7.70 8.26 -21.70
C HIS A 363 7.20 9.67 -21.33
N PRO A 364 6.49 10.39 -22.22
CA PRO A 364 5.80 11.63 -21.89
C PRO A 364 4.92 11.50 -20.64
N THR A 365 4.85 12.56 -19.86
CA THR A 365 3.98 12.66 -18.67
C THR A 365 3.42 14.08 -18.55
N PHE A 366 2.71 14.37 -17.48
CA PHE A 366 2.13 15.68 -17.23
C PHE A 366 3.10 16.62 -16.52
N ALA A 367 3.05 17.91 -16.84
CA ALA A 367 3.92 18.93 -16.22
C ALA A 367 3.77 19.01 -14.69
N TRP A 368 2.58 18.70 -14.18
CA TRP A 368 2.30 18.65 -12.73
C TRP A 368 2.90 17.41 -12.03
N ASP A 369 3.35 16.40 -12.80
CA ASP A 369 3.83 15.13 -12.28
C ASP A 369 5.35 15.08 -12.14
N ASP A 370 5.86 15.83 -11.16
CA ASP A 370 7.29 15.86 -10.82
C ASP A 370 7.88 14.47 -10.52
N ARG A 371 7.07 13.44 -10.25
CA ARG A 371 7.54 12.08 -9.94
C ARG A 371 8.00 11.33 -11.18
N ASN A 372 7.49 11.69 -12.36
CA ASN A 372 7.82 11.07 -13.63
C ASN A 372 8.63 11.99 -14.57
N ILE A 373 9.05 13.16 -14.09
CA ILE A 373 9.96 14.07 -14.80
C ILE A 373 11.39 13.87 -14.27
N PRO A 374 12.43 13.80 -15.12
CA PRO A 374 13.82 13.73 -14.67
C PRO A 374 14.24 14.92 -13.80
N ALA A 375 15.08 14.70 -12.79
CA ALA A 375 15.70 15.79 -12.04
C ALA A 375 16.70 16.58 -12.90
N ASP A 376 16.95 17.85 -12.52
CA ASP A 376 17.99 18.68 -13.10
C ASP A 376 19.35 18.38 -12.44
N TYR A 377 20.34 17.97 -13.24
CA TYR A 377 21.69 17.66 -12.78
C TYR A 377 22.72 18.73 -13.11
N THR A 378 22.32 19.89 -13.62
CA THR A 378 23.24 20.96 -14.03
C THR A 378 24.24 21.32 -12.92
N ALA A 379 23.79 21.41 -11.66
CA ALA A 379 24.66 21.67 -10.52
C ALA A 379 25.64 20.51 -10.23
N VAL A 380 25.20 19.27 -10.40
CA VAL A 380 26.06 18.08 -10.26
C VAL A 380 27.13 18.09 -11.35
N ASP A 381 26.74 18.34 -12.60
CA ASP A 381 27.65 18.40 -13.75
C ASP A 381 28.69 19.51 -13.58
N ALA A 382 28.28 20.70 -13.12
CA ALA A 382 29.20 21.78 -12.80
C ALA A 382 30.18 21.41 -11.68
N ALA A 383 29.72 20.69 -10.64
CA ALA A 383 30.58 20.24 -9.55
C ALA A 383 31.59 19.17 -10.01
N ILE A 384 31.17 18.22 -10.84
CA ILE A 384 32.06 17.22 -11.45
C ILE A 384 33.11 17.91 -12.33
N ALA A 385 32.70 18.84 -13.20
CA ALA A 385 33.62 19.57 -14.07
C ALA A 385 34.65 20.41 -13.29
N LYS A 386 34.30 20.92 -12.10
CA LYS A 386 35.27 21.56 -11.20
C LYS A 386 36.26 20.55 -10.62
N ALA A 387 35.79 19.38 -10.19
CA ALA A 387 36.64 18.32 -9.66
C ALA A 387 37.61 17.77 -10.71
N ASP A 388 37.17 17.58 -11.95
CA ASP A 388 37.98 17.02 -13.04
C ASP A 388 39.18 17.91 -13.43
N LYS A 389 39.15 19.20 -13.09
CA LYS A 389 40.27 20.13 -13.30
C LYS A 389 41.39 20.01 -12.27
N ILE A 390 41.19 19.22 -11.22
CA ILE A 390 42.13 19.09 -10.10
C ILE A 390 43.08 17.92 -10.38
N ASP A 391 44.39 18.16 -10.34
CA ASP A 391 45.37 17.08 -10.30
C ASP A 391 45.31 16.37 -8.94
N GLY A 392 44.54 15.30 -8.89
CA GLY A 392 44.35 14.50 -7.69
C GLY A 392 45.62 13.86 -7.13
N THR A 393 46.72 13.79 -7.89
CA THR A 393 47.99 13.24 -7.40
C THR A 393 48.64 14.12 -6.33
N LEU A 394 48.31 15.40 -6.30
CA LEU A 394 48.83 16.39 -5.34
C LEU A 394 48.17 16.28 -3.96
N TYR A 395 47.06 15.56 -3.83
CA TYR A 395 46.24 15.55 -2.62
C TYR A 395 46.21 14.17 -1.95
N SER A 396 46.30 14.15 -0.62
CA SER A 396 46.31 12.93 0.18
C SER A 396 44.93 12.24 0.30
N ASN A 397 43.86 12.99 0.09
CA ASN A 397 42.47 12.56 0.28
C ASN A 397 41.59 12.69 -0.98
N TYR A 398 42.17 12.72 -2.17
CA TYR A 398 41.41 12.85 -3.42
C TYR A 398 40.40 11.70 -3.67
N GLU A 399 40.59 10.54 -3.02
CA GLU A 399 39.63 9.43 -3.06
C GLU A 399 38.25 9.79 -2.49
N ASP A 400 38.15 10.79 -1.60
CA ASP A 400 36.87 11.28 -1.09
C ASP A 400 36.05 11.98 -2.20
N VAL A 401 36.72 12.72 -3.10
CA VAL A 401 36.11 13.36 -4.27
C VAL A 401 35.60 12.29 -5.25
N LYS A 402 36.42 11.28 -5.55
CA LYS A 402 36.01 10.15 -6.40
C LYS A 402 34.82 9.40 -5.81
N ALA A 403 34.80 9.20 -4.49
CA ALA A 403 33.68 8.55 -3.81
C ALA A 403 32.38 9.37 -3.92
N ALA A 404 32.46 10.69 -3.82
CA ALA A 404 31.31 11.58 -3.98
C ALA A 404 30.77 11.56 -5.43
N ILE A 405 31.64 11.60 -6.44
CA ILE A 405 31.25 11.50 -7.86
C ILE A 405 30.61 10.13 -8.15
N ASN A 406 31.22 9.05 -7.67
CA ASN A 406 30.68 7.68 -7.84
C ASN A 406 29.34 7.45 -7.12
N ALA A 407 28.97 8.31 -6.17
CA ALA A 407 27.70 8.24 -5.45
C ALA A 407 26.55 8.96 -6.17
N VAL A 408 26.81 9.67 -7.27
CA VAL A 408 25.78 10.32 -8.08
C VAL A 408 24.85 9.27 -8.68
N ASP A 409 23.56 9.35 -8.34
CA ASP A 409 22.50 8.54 -8.93
C ASP A 409 21.74 9.40 -9.94
N ARG A 410 21.85 9.08 -11.24
CA ARG A 410 21.24 9.83 -12.34
C ARG A 410 19.77 9.48 -12.61
N LYS A 411 19.17 8.63 -11.78
CA LYS A 411 17.80 8.12 -11.98
C LYS A 411 16.76 8.83 -11.10
N LYS A 412 17.12 9.97 -10.50
CA LYS A 412 16.20 10.77 -9.67
C LYS A 412 15.22 11.54 -10.53
N SER A 413 13.99 11.60 -10.03
CA SER A 413 12.94 12.47 -10.58
C SER A 413 13.02 13.87 -9.99
N LYS A 414 12.33 14.83 -10.61
CA LYS A 414 12.20 16.21 -10.15
C LYS A 414 11.60 16.29 -8.73
N TYR A 415 10.73 15.37 -8.35
CA TYR A 415 10.25 15.22 -6.98
C TYR A 415 11.38 14.94 -5.96
N GLU A 416 12.46 14.29 -6.41
CA GLU A 416 13.66 14.00 -5.63
C GLU A 416 14.77 15.06 -5.81
N GLN A 417 14.50 16.24 -6.39
CA GLN A 417 15.52 17.25 -6.74
C GLN A 417 16.45 17.61 -5.57
N LYS A 418 15.91 17.74 -4.35
CA LYS A 418 16.73 18.02 -3.15
C LYS A 418 17.81 16.96 -2.91
N ILE A 419 17.59 15.70 -3.32
CA ILE A 419 18.58 14.63 -3.25
C ILE A 419 19.70 14.90 -4.27
N VAL A 420 19.35 15.33 -5.48
CA VAL A 420 20.32 15.69 -6.53
C VAL A 420 21.14 16.91 -6.14
N ASP A 421 20.50 17.94 -5.59
CA ASP A 421 21.19 19.13 -5.06
C ASP A 421 22.18 18.75 -3.95
N ALA A 422 21.80 17.78 -3.10
CA ALA A 422 22.68 17.25 -2.06
C ALA A 422 23.86 16.43 -2.63
N MET A 423 23.71 15.77 -3.78
CA MET A 423 24.83 15.12 -4.49
C MET A 423 25.83 16.16 -4.99
N ALA A 424 25.34 17.23 -5.65
CA ALA A 424 26.19 18.33 -6.10
C ALA A 424 26.97 18.93 -4.93
N LYS A 425 26.25 19.27 -3.84
CA LYS A 425 26.87 19.78 -2.61
C LYS A 425 27.92 18.83 -2.03
N SER A 426 27.69 17.52 -2.07
CA SER A 426 28.64 16.54 -1.55
C SER A 426 29.95 16.51 -2.34
N ILE A 427 29.89 16.72 -3.67
CA ILE A 427 31.08 16.83 -4.52
C ILE A 427 31.82 18.15 -4.21
N GLU A 428 31.10 19.26 -4.12
CA GLU A 428 31.69 20.56 -3.78
C GLU A 428 32.35 20.57 -2.40
N ASP A 429 31.69 19.99 -1.39
CA ASP A 429 32.24 19.85 -0.03
C ASP A 429 33.50 18.96 -0.01
N ALA A 430 33.55 17.89 -0.84
CA ALA A 430 34.71 17.01 -0.95
C ALA A 430 35.90 17.73 -1.62
N VAL A 431 35.64 18.51 -2.68
CA VAL A 431 36.64 19.34 -3.35
C VAL A 431 37.18 20.42 -2.41
N ALA A 432 36.30 21.13 -1.69
CA ALA A 432 36.70 22.13 -0.71
C ALA A 432 37.49 21.55 0.49
N GLY A 433 37.34 20.24 0.74
CA GLY A 433 38.01 19.51 1.82
C GLY A 433 39.35 18.88 1.44
N LEU A 434 39.88 19.13 0.24
CA LEU A 434 41.15 18.56 -0.22
C LEU A 434 42.35 19.05 0.60
N LYS A 435 43.32 18.16 0.82
CA LYS A 435 44.55 18.40 1.58
C LYS A 435 45.77 17.98 0.77
N GLU A 436 46.60 18.97 0.41
CA GLU A 436 47.84 18.74 -0.31
C GLU A 436 48.74 17.73 0.43
N LYS A 437 49.52 16.95 -0.33
CA LYS A 437 50.56 16.10 0.22
C LYS A 437 51.71 16.98 0.67
N ASP A 438 52.24 16.77 1.87
CA ASP A 438 53.44 17.46 2.34
C ASP A 438 54.60 17.17 1.39
N ASN A 439 54.95 18.16 0.56
CA ASN A 439 56.23 18.21 -0.12
C ASN A 439 57.23 18.79 0.87
N GLY A 440 57.96 17.93 1.58
CA GLY A 440 58.93 18.34 2.59
C GLY A 440 59.88 19.42 2.08
N LYS A 441 59.59 20.68 2.44
CA LYS A 441 60.51 21.82 2.51
C LYS A 441 60.02 22.75 3.62
N ASP A 442 60.80 22.79 4.70
CA ASP A 442 60.79 23.88 5.66
C ASP A 442 60.89 25.23 4.93
N ASN A 443 60.13 26.23 5.40
CA ASN A 443 60.69 27.50 5.86
C ASN A 443 59.62 28.37 6.53
N ASN A 444 59.77 28.47 7.85
CA ASN A 444 59.18 29.49 8.70
C ASN A 444 59.62 30.90 8.28
N LYS A 445 58.70 31.87 8.28
CA LYS A 445 58.95 33.22 8.78
C LYS A 445 57.65 33.98 9.06
N ASP A 446 57.56 34.43 10.31
CA ASP A 446 56.55 35.29 10.90
C ASP A 446 56.35 36.61 10.14
N ASN A 447 55.16 37.20 10.28
CA ASN A 447 55.02 38.60 10.73
C ASN A 447 53.63 38.85 11.32
N ASN A 448 53.64 39.34 12.55
CA ASN A 448 52.49 39.65 13.38
C ASN A 448 52.11 41.14 13.23
N THR A 449 50.82 41.43 13.11
CA THR A 449 50.24 42.77 13.31
C THR A 449 49.05 42.61 14.26
N PRO A 450 48.89 43.46 15.29
CA PRO A 450 48.04 43.12 16.44
C PRO A 450 46.55 43.34 16.13
N VAL A 451 45.73 42.33 16.46
CA VAL A 451 44.27 42.46 16.46
C VAL A 451 43.71 42.00 17.81
N THR A 452 42.93 42.89 18.42
CA THR A 452 42.04 42.71 19.58
C THR A 452 41.44 41.31 19.73
N PRO A 453 41.31 40.76 20.96
CA PRO A 453 40.90 39.37 21.17
C PRO A 453 39.45 39.13 20.74
N GLN A 454 39.27 38.69 19.50
CA GLN A 454 38.01 38.18 18.99
C GLN A 454 37.78 36.81 19.63
N ILE A 455 36.74 36.68 20.45
CA ILE A 455 36.37 35.39 21.06
C ILE A 455 36.00 34.42 19.94
N LYS A 456 36.92 33.55 19.54
CA LYS A 456 36.68 32.53 18.52
C LYS A 456 35.62 31.57 19.02
N THR A 457 34.54 31.42 18.26
CA THR A 457 33.48 30.45 18.52
C THR A 457 33.48 29.38 17.43
N TYR A 458 33.38 28.12 17.83
CA TYR A 458 33.31 26.98 16.93
C TYR A 458 31.92 26.36 16.97
N THR A 459 31.46 25.90 15.81
CA THR A 459 30.20 25.19 15.63
C THR A 459 30.43 23.68 15.75
N VAL A 460 29.66 23.04 16.63
CA VAL A 460 29.58 21.59 16.76
C VAL A 460 28.29 21.11 16.12
N THR A 461 28.41 20.37 15.02
CA THR A 461 27.29 19.85 14.25
C THR A 461 27.03 18.40 14.61
N PHE A 462 25.76 18.05 14.88
CA PHE A 462 25.37 16.68 15.25
C PHE A 462 24.71 15.97 14.06
N LYS A 463 25.47 15.10 13.36
CA LYS A 463 24.92 14.25 12.30
C LYS A 463 24.30 12.99 12.92
N ALA A 464 22.97 12.99 13.08
CA ALA A 464 22.24 11.89 13.73
C ALA A 464 22.24 10.56 12.93
N ALA A 465 22.77 10.54 11.70
CA ALA A 465 22.99 9.32 10.90
C ALA A 465 21.75 8.40 10.83
N GLY A 466 20.62 8.98 10.42
CA GLY A 466 19.31 8.31 10.32
C GLY A 466 18.53 8.21 11.64
N GLY A 467 18.96 8.89 12.70
CA GLY A 467 18.14 9.12 13.90
C GLY A 467 17.50 10.51 13.93
N SER A 468 16.68 10.76 14.95
CA SER A 468 16.00 12.05 15.16
C SER A 468 16.99 13.23 15.17
N ALA A 469 16.56 14.36 14.63
CA ALA A 469 17.39 15.56 14.51
C ALA A 469 17.94 16.05 15.86
N VAL A 470 19.15 16.62 15.81
CA VAL A 470 19.83 17.20 16.97
C VAL A 470 20.40 18.55 16.56
N LYS A 471 20.01 19.61 17.27
CA LYS A 471 20.42 20.99 16.97
C LYS A 471 21.93 21.16 17.15
N ALA A 472 22.56 21.88 16.22
CA ALA A 472 23.96 22.28 16.32
C ALA A 472 24.17 23.25 17.50
N GLN A 473 25.39 23.29 18.02
CA GLN A 473 25.76 24.15 19.16
C GLN A 473 26.97 25.01 18.82
N LYS A 474 26.97 26.27 19.24
CA LYS A 474 28.13 27.17 19.16
C LYS A 474 28.84 27.20 20.51
N VAL A 475 30.16 27.07 20.52
CA VAL A 475 30.98 26.95 21.73
C VAL A 475 32.19 27.87 21.62
N LYS A 476 32.56 28.58 22.69
CA LYS A 476 33.80 29.37 22.72
C LYS A 476 35.02 28.43 22.64
N GLU A 477 36.08 28.87 21.98
CA GLU A 477 37.36 28.16 21.90
C GLU A 477 37.83 27.69 23.29
N GLY A 478 38.25 26.43 23.39
CA GLY A 478 38.74 25.82 24.62
C GLY A 478 37.65 25.39 25.61
N LYS A 479 36.36 25.66 25.35
CA LYS A 479 35.24 25.14 26.14
C LYS A 479 34.68 23.84 25.54
N SER A 480 34.04 23.01 26.36
CA SER A 480 33.45 21.74 25.93
C SER A 480 31.98 21.92 25.50
N VAL A 481 31.53 21.10 24.54
CA VAL A 481 30.14 21.13 24.04
C VAL A 481 29.19 20.41 25.00
N SER A 482 27.97 20.91 25.16
CA SER A 482 26.98 20.25 26.02
C SER A 482 26.44 18.99 25.35
N LYS A 483 26.28 17.91 26.13
CA LYS A 483 25.78 16.64 25.60
C LYS A 483 24.28 16.75 25.26
N PRO A 484 23.87 16.57 23.98
CA PRO A 484 22.46 16.62 23.63
C PRO A 484 21.73 15.37 24.14
N LYS A 485 20.39 15.46 24.18
CA LYS A 485 19.54 14.27 24.37
C LYS A 485 19.87 13.23 23.30
N ASN A 486 20.00 11.97 23.70
CA ASN A 486 20.31 10.89 22.75
C ASN A 486 19.26 10.86 21.64
N PRO A 487 19.66 10.89 20.36
CA PRO A 487 18.72 10.75 19.27
C PRO A 487 18.09 9.35 19.28
N THR A 488 16.96 9.19 18.61
CA THR A 488 16.28 7.90 18.46
C THR A 488 16.24 7.46 17.00
N ARG A 489 16.45 6.16 16.74
CA ARG A 489 16.36 5.57 15.40
C ARG A 489 15.60 4.24 15.48
N LYS A 490 14.49 4.13 14.75
CA LYS A 490 13.64 2.91 14.74
C LYS A 490 14.47 1.70 14.34
N GLY A 491 14.50 0.68 15.19
CA GLY A 491 15.28 -0.54 14.94
C GLY A 491 16.69 -0.54 15.54
N TYR A 492 17.15 0.56 16.14
CA TYR A 492 18.56 0.72 16.54
C TYR A 492 18.69 1.24 17.97
N LYS A 493 19.78 0.85 18.63
CA LYS A 493 20.24 1.42 19.90
C LYS A 493 21.31 2.46 19.60
N PHE A 494 21.17 3.65 20.16
CA PHE A 494 22.20 4.69 20.07
C PHE A 494 23.47 4.22 20.80
N ALA A 495 24.61 4.23 20.09
CA ALA A 495 25.89 3.76 20.61
C ALA A 495 26.78 4.91 21.11
N GLY A 496 26.58 6.12 20.59
CA GLY A 496 27.35 7.31 20.98
C GLY A 496 27.61 8.24 19.81
N TRP A 497 28.27 9.36 20.13
CA TRP A 497 28.75 10.36 19.17
C TRP A 497 30.22 10.11 18.86
N TYR A 498 30.61 10.27 17.60
CA TYR A 498 31.95 9.93 17.12
C TYR A 498 32.50 11.02 16.21
N THR A 499 33.82 11.22 16.28
CA THR A 499 34.61 11.97 15.31
C THR A 499 35.43 10.96 14.50
N GLY A 500 35.02 10.71 13.26
CA GLY A 500 35.56 9.61 12.46
C GLY A 500 35.37 8.23 13.14
N LYS A 501 36.48 7.54 13.44
CA LYS A 501 36.45 6.23 14.09
C LYS A 501 36.36 6.30 15.62
N THR A 502 36.74 7.42 16.24
CA THR A 502 36.91 7.58 17.70
C THR A 502 35.64 8.10 18.38
N ALA A 503 35.28 7.53 19.53
CA ALA A 503 34.14 7.98 20.33
C ALA A 503 34.46 9.35 20.95
N TYR A 504 33.55 10.32 20.76
CA TYR A 504 33.73 11.67 21.28
C TYR A 504 33.34 11.73 22.75
N LYS A 505 34.23 12.28 23.58
CA LYS A 505 33.96 12.56 24.99
C LYS A 505 33.59 14.04 25.15
N PHE A 506 32.45 14.31 25.78
CA PHE A 506 31.87 15.66 25.88
C PHE A 506 32.58 16.59 26.86
N ASP A 507 33.58 16.10 27.57
CA ASP A 507 34.54 16.89 28.35
C ASP A 507 35.70 17.43 27.49
N THR A 508 35.92 16.90 26.29
CA THR A 508 36.97 17.36 25.36
C THR A 508 36.78 18.83 24.95
N PRO A 509 37.78 19.71 25.16
CA PRO A 509 37.74 21.09 24.69
C PRO A 509 37.57 21.20 23.16
N VAL A 510 36.69 22.11 22.71
CA VAL A 510 36.48 22.39 21.29
C VAL A 510 37.49 23.43 20.82
N LYS A 511 38.35 23.05 19.87
CA LYS A 511 39.41 23.91 19.29
C LYS A 511 39.23 24.22 17.79
N ALA A 512 38.19 23.65 17.17
CA ALA A 512 37.83 23.86 15.77
C ALA A 512 36.36 23.47 15.56
N ASN A 513 35.77 23.87 14.43
CA ASN A 513 34.48 23.33 14.01
C ASN A 513 34.58 21.81 13.87
N LEU A 514 33.65 21.07 14.45
CA LEU A 514 33.69 19.61 14.41
C LEU A 514 32.30 19.02 14.24
N THR A 515 32.23 17.95 13.47
CA THR A 515 31.00 17.21 13.25
C THR A 515 31.04 15.92 14.07
N LEU A 516 30.03 15.76 14.93
CA LEU A 516 29.80 14.54 15.70
C LEU A 516 28.76 13.68 14.98
N THR A 517 29.16 12.48 14.59
CA THR A 517 28.29 11.53 13.91
C THR A 517 27.79 10.47 14.88
N ALA A 518 26.47 10.27 14.92
CA ALA A 518 25.84 9.23 15.72
C ALA A 518 26.20 7.84 15.18
N LYS A 519 26.60 6.92 16.05
CA LYS A 519 26.69 5.50 15.72
C LYS A 519 25.54 4.71 16.32
N TRP A 520 25.14 3.68 15.59
CA TRP A 520 23.93 2.92 15.87
C TRP A 520 24.22 1.42 15.87
N THR A 521 23.66 0.69 16.83
CA THR A 521 23.69 -0.77 16.85
C THR A 521 22.31 -1.32 16.51
N LYS A 522 22.20 -2.18 15.50
CA LYS A 522 20.93 -2.84 15.13
C LYS A 522 20.36 -3.61 16.33
N ILE A 523 19.10 -3.34 16.69
CA ILE A 523 18.38 -4.13 17.68
C ILE A 523 18.04 -5.47 17.03
N LYS A 524 18.71 -6.52 17.49
CA LYS A 524 18.45 -7.89 17.03
C LYS A 524 17.26 -8.52 17.76
N VAL A 525 16.61 -9.45 17.08
CA VAL A 525 15.58 -10.33 17.62
C VAL A 525 16.13 -11.09 18.82
N LYS A 526 15.39 -11.04 19.92
CA LYS A 526 15.73 -11.76 21.16
C LYS A 526 14.94 -13.06 21.29
N LYS A 527 13.68 -13.06 20.84
CA LYS A 527 12.76 -14.19 20.99
C LYS A 527 11.78 -14.29 19.82
N ILE A 528 11.53 -15.51 19.38
CA ILE A 528 10.46 -15.85 18.46
C ILE A 528 9.47 -16.76 19.20
N LYS A 529 8.18 -16.56 18.97
CA LYS A 529 7.11 -17.46 19.43
C LYS A 529 6.25 -17.84 18.24
N ILE A 530 5.94 -19.13 18.11
CA ILE A 530 4.98 -19.62 17.12
C ILE A 530 3.73 -20.08 17.86
N THR A 531 2.57 -19.69 17.35
CA THR A 531 1.26 -20.11 17.85
C THR A 531 0.43 -20.62 16.69
N GLY A 532 -0.50 -21.53 16.97
CA GLY A 532 -1.42 -22.09 16.00
C GLY A 532 -2.69 -22.56 16.68
N MET A 533 -3.75 -22.73 15.90
CA MET A 533 -5.05 -23.16 16.41
C MET A 533 -5.01 -24.57 17.06
N SER A 534 -4.22 -25.49 16.50
CA SER A 534 -3.98 -26.83 17.06
C SER A 534 -2.60 -27.36 16.71
N LYS A 535 -2.15 -28.38 17.46
CA LYS A 535 -0.98 -29.21 17.16
C LYS A 535 -1.35 -30.52 16.46
N GLN A 536 -2.64 -30.77 16.24
CA GLN A 536 -3.15 -31.98 15.59
C GLN A 536 -3.98 -31.60 14.36
N ILE A 537 -3.47 -31.89 13.17
CA ILE A 537 -4.02 -31.42 11.90
C ILE A 537 -4.36 -32.62 11.03
N ALA A 538 -5.52 -32.61 10.40
CA ALA A 538 -5.94 -33.71 9.54
C ALA A 538 -5.09 -33.77 8.25
N ALA A 539 -4.81 -34.99 7.81
CA ALA A 539 -4.13 -35.25 6.55
C ALA A 539 -4.83 -34.56 5.37
N GLY A 540 -4.06 -33.90 4.52
CA GLY A 540 -4.56 -33.12 3.38
C GLY A 540 -5.12 -31.74 3.74
N LYS A 541 -5.08 -31.33 5.01
CA LYS A 541 -5.57 -30.02 5.47
C LYS A 541 -4.45 -29.03 5.76
N LYS A 542 -4.84 -27.76 5.87
CA LYS A 542 -3.93 -26.62 6.07
C LYS A 542 -4.17 -25.96 7.42
N ILE A 543 -3.12 -25.35 7.99
CA ILE A 543 -3.21 -24.49 9.17
C ILE A 543 -2.29 -23.27 9.01
N LYS A 544 -2.77 -22.09 9.40
CA LYS A 544 -1.94 -20.88 9.49
C LYS A 544 -1.29 -20.79 10.87
N LEU A 545 0.03 -20.67 10.92
CA LEU A 545 0.77 -20.41 12.15
C LEU A 545 1.05 -18.91 12.29
N LYS A 546 0.80 -18.35 13.47
CA LYS A 546 1.13 -16.96 13.81
C LYS A 546 2.48 -16.92 14.50
N VAL A 547 3.41 -16.15 13.92
CA VAL A 547 4.71 -15.86 14.51
C VAL A 547 4.67 -14.53 15.26
N THR A 548 5.37 -14.45 16.39
CA THR A 548 5.55 -13.21 17.15
C THR A 548 7.04 -13.05 17.43
N VAL A 549 7.58 -11.92 17.01
CA VAL A 549 9.00 -11.57 17.14
C VAL A 549 9.16 -10.48 18.20
N THR A 550 10.07 -10.69 19.14
CA THR A 550 10.35 -9.79 20.28
C THR A 550 11.85 -9.43 20.28
N PRO A 551 12.22 -8.15 20.49
CA PRO A 551 11.34 -7.00 20.78
C PRO A 551 10.59 -6.49 19.54
N LYS A 552 9.50 -5.72 19.77
CA LYS A 552 8.78 -5.00 18.70
C LYS A 552 9.68 -4.03 17.93
N THR A 553 10.72 -3.53 18.59
CA THR A 553 11.71 -2.57 18.09
C THR A 553 12.90 -3.20 17.37
N ALA A 554 12.91 -4.51 17.08
CA ALA A 554 14.01 -5.11 16.32
C ALA A 554 14.06 -4.57 14.88
N ALA A 555 15.27 -4.33 14.35
CA ALA A 555 15.48 -3.75 13.01
C ALA A 555 14.89 -4.61 11.88
N ASN A 556 15.02 -5.93 11.98
CA ASN A 556 14.45 -6.87 11.02
C ASN A 556 13.65 -7.93 11.78
N ARG A 557 12.35 -7.97 11.52
CA ARG A 557 11.38 -8.84 12.21
C ARG A 557 10.90 -10.00 11.35
N THR A 558 11.48 -10.18 10.17
CA THR A 558 11.08 -11.23 9.22
C THR A 558 11.66 -12.59 9.62
N VAL A 559 10.97 -13.66 9.22
CA VAL A 559 11.39 -15.03 9.52
C VAL A 559 11.46 -15.89 8.25
N LYS A 560 12.37 -16.85 8.25
CA LYS A 560 12.45 -17.95 7.29
C LYS A 560 11.76 -19.18 7.88
N TRP A 561 10.84 -19.77 7.13
CA TRP A 561 10.14 -20.99 7.53
C TRP A 561 10.84 -22.24 6.99
N LYS A 562 10.88 -23.30 7.80
CA LYS A 562 11.41 -24.61 7.43
C LYS A 562 10.50 -25.70 7.98
N SER A 563 10.23 -26.72 7.16
CA SER A 563 9.62 -27.97 7.61
C SER A 563 10.73 -29.00 7.83
N SER A 564 10.63 -29.79 8.90
CA SER A 564 11.54 -30.91 9.15
C SER A 564 11.38 -32.04 8.13
N ASN A 565 10.22 -32.13 7.46
CA ASN A 565 9.99 -33.11 6.41
C ASN A 565 8.94 -32.61 5.40
N LYS A 566 9.40 -32.20 4.20
CA LYS A 566 8.54 -31.67 3.12
C LYS A 566 7.63 -32.73 2.47
N LYS A 567 7.93 -34.03 2.61
CA LYS A 567 7.05 -35.14 2.20
C LYS A 567 5.80 -35.21 3.08
N TYR A 568 5.89 -34.80 4.34
CA TYR A 568 4.78 -34.86 5.30
C TYR A 568 4.08 -33.52 5.51
N ALA A 569 4.81 -32.40 5.47
CA ALA A 569 4.19 -31.08 5.45
C ALA A 569 5.10 -30.03 4.82
N THR A 570 4.50 -29.09 4.07
CA THR A 570 5.17 -27.91 3.54
C THR A 570 4.70 -26.66 4.28
N VAL A 571 5.53 -25.62 4.31
CA VAL A 571 5.21 -24.31 4.90
C VAL A 571 5.66 -23.23 3.94
N ASN A 572 4.78 -22.27 3.64
CA ASN A 572 5.12 -21.14 2.77
C ASN A 572 5.68 -19.95 3.55
N SER A 573 6.09 -18.89 2.85
CA SER A 573 6.61 -17.64 3.44
C SER A 573 5.64 -16.97 4.42
N LYS A 574 4.33 -17.12 4.18
CA LYS A 574 3.23 -16.58 5.01
C LYS A 574 2.91 -17.45 6.25
N GLY A 575 3.65 -18.53 6.50
CA GLY A 575 3.44 -19.41 7.66
C GLY A 575 2.23 -20.34 7.54
N VAL A 576 1.70 -20.55 6.34
CA VAL A 576 0.64 -21.54 6.07
C VAL A 576 1.27 -22.90 5.86
N VAL A 577 0.89 -23.85 6.72
CA VAL A 577 1.39 -25.22 6.71
C VAL A 577 0.36 -26.11 6.03
N THR A 578 0.77 -26.79 4.96
CA THR A 578 -0.03 -27.83 4.30
C THR A 578 0.45 -29.20 4.73
N VAL A 579 -0.44 -29.98 5.35
CA VAL A 579 -0.13 -31.33 5.83
C VAL A 579 -0.55 -32.36 4.79
N LYS A 580 0.34 -33.27 4.42
CA LYS A 580 0.15 -34.24 3.34
C LYS A 580 -0.33 -35.60 3.87
N LYS A 581 -1.07 -36.34 3.04
CA LYS A 581 -1.56 -37.70 3.36
C LYS A 581 -0.43 -38.69 3.63
N ALA A 582 0.72 -38.54 2.96
CA ALA A 582 1.91 -39.37 3.18
C ALA A 582 2.47 -39.34 4.62
N GLY A 583 2.07 -38.37 5.44
CA GLY A 583 2.54 -38.22 6.82
C GLY A 583 1.58 -38.72 7.90
N ILE A 584 0.49 -39.42 7.57
CA ILE A 584 -0.52 -39.89 8.56
C ILE A 584 0.15 -40.58 9.76
N GLY A 585 -0.24 -40.17 10.98
CA GLY A 585 0.28 -40.70 12.23
C GLY A 585 1.65 -40.14 12.64
N LYS A 586 2.41 -39.54 11.72
CA LYS A 586 3.74 -38.98 11.99
C LYS A 586 3.65 -37.57 12.58
N LYS A 587 4.78 -37.10 13.11
CA LYS A 587 4.98 -35.74 13.62
C LYS A 587 5.93 -34.97 12.71
N VAL A 588 5.62 -33.72 12.39
CA VAL A 588 6.47 -32.80 11.62
C VAL A 588 6.72 -31.53 12.44
N THR A 589 7.95 -31.05 12.43
CA THR A 589 8.34 -29.82 13.14
C THR A 589 8.47 -28.68 12.15
N ILE A 590 7.69 -27.63 12.35
CA ILE A 590 7.79 -26.38 11.60
C ILE A 590 8.64 -25.39 12.39
N THR A 591 9.64 -24.79 11.76
CA THR A 591 10.60 -23.88 12.38
C THR A 591 10.51 -22.50 11.74
N ALA A 592 10.40 -21.45 12.54
CA ALA A 592 10.60 -20.07 12.12
C ALA A 592 11.97 -19.59 12.63
N ILE A 593 12.78 -19.03 11.74
CA ILE A 593 14.15 -18.58 12.04
C ILE A 593 14.24 -17.09 11.69
N ALA A 594 14.73 -16.25 12.60
CA ALA A 594 14.92 -14.83 12.32
C ALA A 594 15.93 -14.62 11.19
N LYS A 595 15.66 -13.68 10.29
CA LYS A 595 16.54 -13.34 9.16
C LYS A 595 17.56 -12.25 9.48
N ASP A 596 17.58 -11.72 10.70
CA ASP A 596 18.42 -10.60 11.13
C ASP A 596 19.83 -11.00 11.61
N GLY A 597 20.20 -12.27 11.43
CA GLY A 597 21.48 -12.82 11.91
C GLY A 597 21.56 -12.96 13.43
N SER A 598 20.45 -12.95 14.16
CA SER A 598 20.41 -13.24 15.60
C SER A 598 20.47 -14.73 15.95
N GLY A 599 20.25 -15.60 14.95
CA GLY A 599 20.14 -17.05 15.14
C GLY A 599 18.90 -17.50 15.91
N LYS A 600 18.01 -16.58 16.32
CA LYS A 600 16.81 -16.94 17.09
C LYS A 600 15.84 -17.73 16.24
N LYS A 601 15.29 -18.79 16.83
CA LYS A 601 14.32 -19.67 16.18
C LYS A 601 13.24 -20.11 17.17
N ALA A 602 12.10 -20.50 16.62
CA ALA A 602 11.04 -21.17 17.35
C ALA A 602 10.54 -22.36 16.55
N THR A 603 10.03 -23.38 17.24
CA THR A 603 9.51 -24.60 16.62
C THR A 603 8.06 -24.84 17.00
N TYR A 604 7.33 -25.48 16.10
CA TYR A 604 5.93 -25.87 16.27
C TYR A 604 5.73 -27.28 15.73
N ARG A 605 5.50 -28.24 16.64
CA ARG A 605 5.38 -29.67 16.30
C ARG A 605 3.94 -30.05 16.03
N ILE A 606 3.66 -30.50 14.81
CA ILE A 606 2.34 -30.92 14.33
C ILE A 606 2.29 -32.45 14.27
N LYS A 607 1.25 -33.06 14.84
CA LYS A 607 0.86 -34.46 14.61
C LYS A 607 -0.18 -34.52 13.50
N ILE A 608 0.03 -35.43 12.55
CA ILE A 608 -0.84 -35.59 11.39
C ILE A 608 -1.91 -36.63 11.71
N MET A 609 -3.16 -36.22 11.72
CA MET A 609 -4.32 -37.05 12.04
C MET A 609 -4.83 -37.74 10.78
N LYS A 610 -5.28 -38.99 10.92
CA LYS A 610 -5.74 -39.82 9.79
C LYS A 610 -7.05 -39.31 9.21
N LYS A 611 -8.00 -38.92 10.07
CA LYS A 611 -9.34 -38.46 9.67
C LYS A 611 -9.51 -36.96 9.95
N ALA A 612 -10.25 -36.29 9.07
CA ALA A 612 -10.72 -34.93 9.28
C ALA A 612 -12.10 -34.94 9.94
N VAL A 613 -12.41 -33.90 10.73
CA VAL A 613 -13.76 -33.65 11.21
C VAL A 613 -14.68 -33.45 10.01
N LYS A 614 -15.77 -34.24 9.96
CA LYS A 614 -16.83 -34.13 8.95
C LYS A 614 -18.01 -33.31 9.48
N LYS A 615 -18.41 -33.55 10.73
CA LYS A 615 -19.56 -32.91 11.37
C LYS A 615 -19.30 -32.61 12.84
N ILE A 616 -19.85 -31.50 13.32
CA ILE A 616 -19.94 -31.15 14.74
C ILE A 616 -21.43 -31.04 15.06
N THR A 617 -21.86 -31.65 16.17
CA THR A 617 -23.22 -31.51 16.70
C THR A 617 -23.16 -30.88 18.08
N LEU A 618 -23.97 -29.86 18.33
CA LEU A 618 -24.05 -29.18 19.63
C LEU A 618 -25.39 -29.51 20.30
N LYS A 619 -25.34 -29.89 21.58
CA LYS A 619 -26.51 -30.09 22.43
C LYS A 619 -26.33 -29.33 23.73
N ALA A 620 -27.39 -28.71 24.24
CA ALA A 620 -27.43 -28.09 25.56
C ALA A 620 -28.65 -28.59 26.30
N SER A 621 -28.58 -28.67 27.64
CA SER A 621 -29.73 -29.09 28.46
C SER A 621 -30.91 -28.10 28.37
N LYS A 622 -30.61 -26.83 28.07
CA LYS A 622 -31.61 -25.78 27.80
C LYS A 622 -31.03 -24.73 26.85
N THR A 623 -31.87 -24.21 25.97
CA THR A 623 -31.53 -23.10 25.05
C THR A 623 -32.12 -21.76 25.50
N LYS A 624 -33.03 -21.77 26.48
CA LYS A 624 -33.55 -20.58 27.17
C LYS A 624 -32.86 -20.49 28.54
N VAL A 625 -32.06 -19.45 28.77
CA VAL A 625 -31.21 -19.33 29.97
C VAL A 625 -31.41 -17.96 30.62
N THR A 626 -31.73 -17.94 31.91
CA THR A 626 -31.88 -16.69 32.67
C THR A 626 -30.60 -15.86 32.62
N ALA A 627 -30.72 -14.55 32.48
CA ALA A 627 -29.59 -13.63 32.47
C ALA A 627 -28.72 -13.78 33.73
N GLY A 628 -27.39 -13.82 33.55
CA GLY A 628 -26.41 -14.02 34.63
C GLY A 628 -26.16 -15.49 35.01
N LYS A 629 -26.88 -16.45 34.41
CA LYS A 629 -26.69 -17.89 34.66
C LYS A 629 -25.80 -18.56 33.61
N LYS A 630 -25.41 -19.80 33.91
CA LYS A 630 -24.53 -20.61 33.05
C LYS A 630 -25.29 -21.77 32.40
N VAL A 631 -24.85 -22.17 31.21
CA VAL A 631 -25.27 -23.42 30.55
C VAL A 631 -24.06 -24.06 29.87
N THR A 632 -23.99 -25.39 29.90
CA THR A 632 -22.92 -26.14 29.23
C THR A 632 -23.43 -26.70 27.90
N ILE A 633 -22.67 -26.44 26.84
CA ILE A 633 -22.91 -27.03 25.51
C ILE A 633 -22.02 -28.27 25.38
N LYS A 634 -22.64 -29.44 25.19
CA LYS A 634 -21.96 -30.68 24.82
C LYS A 634 -21.77 -30.71 23.31
N ALA A 635 -20.53 -30.90 22.87
CA ALA A 635 -20.19 -31.02 21.46
C ALA A 635 -19.76 -32.46 21.11
N THR A 636 -20.34 -33.00 20.05
CA THR A 636 -19.97 -34.31 19.48
C THR A 636 -19.33 -34.11 18.11
N VAL A 637 -18.20 -34.77 17.88
CA VAL A 637 -17.42 -34.68 16.64
C VAL A 637 -17.50 -36.01 15.89
N THR A 638 -17.85 -35.96 14.61
CA THR A 638 -17.91 -37.12 13.71
C THR A 638 -16.89 -36.98 12.58
N PRO A 639 -16.08 -38.02 12.29
CA PRO A 639 -16.00 -39.32 12.98
C PRO A 639 -15.41 -39.21 14.39
N GLY A 640 -15.73 -40.14 15.29
CA GLY A 640 -15.29 -40.09 16.70
C GLY A 640 -13.92 -40.71 17.00
N LYS A 641 -13.26 -41.37 16.03
CA LYS A 641 -11.95 -42.03 16.19
C LYS A 641 -10.94 -41.47 15.19
N GLU A 642 -9.66 -41.46 15.57
CA GLU A 642 -8.51 -41.03 14.73
C GLU A 642 -8.59 -39.58 14.19
N VAL A 643 -9.38 -38.73 14.85
CA VAL A 643 -9.59 -37.31 14.54
C VAL A 643 -9.12 -36.43 15.70
N ASN A 644 -8.79 -35.16 15.43
CA ASN A 644 -8.63 -34.17 16.49
C ASN A 644 -10.00 -33.64 16.94
N LYS A 645 -10.42 -34.02 18.16
CA LYS A 645 -11.70 -33.61 18.75
C LYS A 645 -11.69 -32.21 19.36
N LYS A 646 -10.54 -31.54 19.42
CA LYS A 646 -10.42 -30.21 20.03
C LYS A 646 -11.18 -29.18 19.20
N LEU A 647 -12.07 -28.46 19.86
CA LEU A 647 -12.84 -27.36 19.28
C LEU A 647 -12.41 -26.02 19.89
N THR A 648 -12.69 -24.95 19.17
CA THR A 648 -12.68 -23.58 19.70
C THR A 648 -14.11 -23.06 19.73
N TYR A 649 -14.42 -22.22 20.72
CA TYR A 649 -15.76 -21.66 20.90
C TYR A 649 -15.71 -20.14 20.80
N LYS A 650 -16.70 -19.55 20.12
CA LYS A 650 -16.89 -18.10 20.02
C LYS A 650 -18.35 -17.77 20.29
N SER A 651 -18.58 -16.71 21.05
CA SER A 651 -19.90 -16.07 21.13
C SER A 651 -20.00 -15.01 20.04
N SER A 652 -21.15 -14.97 19.36
CA SER A 652 -21.53 -13.88 18.44
C SER A 652 -21.55 -12.51 19.13
N ASN A 653 -21.84 -12.45 20.44
CA ASN A 653 -21.77 -11.22 21.20
C ASN A 653 -21.28 -11.49 22.64
N LYS A 654 -20.05 -11.06 22.94
CA LYS A 654 -19.42 -11.25 24.26
C LYS A 654 -20.01 -10.36 25.36
N LYS A 655 -20.64 -9.23 25.00
CA LYS A 655 -21.38 -8.35 25.93
C LYS A 655 -22.62 -9.05 26.49
N TYR A 656 -23.22 -9.95 25.72
CA TYR A 656 -24.43 -10.70 26.12
C TYR A 656 -24.11 -12.09 26.69
N ALA A 657 -23.13 -12.80 26.13
CA ALA A 657 -22.66 -14.06 26.70
C ALA A 657 -21.22 -14.38 26.31
N THR A 658 -20.46 -14.98 27.23
CA THR A 658 -19.11 -15.50 26.96
C THR A 658 -19.13 -17.03 27.00
N VAL A 659 -18.26 -17.67 26.22
CA VAL A 659 -18.08 -19.13 26.23
C VAL A 659 -16.61 -19.47 26.44
N ASN A 660 -16.33 -20.43 27.31
CA ASN A 660 -14.96 -20.88 27.56
C ASN A 660 -14.57 -22.08 26.67
N SER A 661 -13.33 -22.55 26.79
CA SER A 661 -12.80 -23.68 26.01
C SER A 661 -13.49 -25.02 26.28
N LYS A 662 -14.22 -25.15 27.40
CA LYS A 662 -14.99 -26.33 27.79
C LYS A 662 -16.45 -26.27 27.32
N GLY A 663 -16.84 -25.24 26.56
CA GLY A 663 -18.22 -25.07 26.08
C GLY A 663 -19.19 -24.55 27.15
N VAL A 664 -18.70 -24.03 28.28
CA VAL A 664 -19.54 -23.40 29.30
C VAL A 664 -19.83 -21.96 28.90
N VAL A 665 -21.11 -21.67 28.67
CA VAL A 665 -21.64 -20.36 28.32
C VAL A 665 -22.08 -19.66 29.60
N THR A 666 -21.63 -18.43 29.81
CA THR A 666 -22.08 -17.54 30.89
C THR A 666 -22.85 -16.39 30.26
N THR A 667 -24.16 -16.30 30.52
CA THR A 667 -24.99 -15.17 30.05
C THR A 667 -24.78 -13.97 30.96
N ARG A 668 -25.01 -12.76 30.43
CA ARG A 668 -24.84 -11.49 31.15
C ARG A 668 -26.18 -10.76 31.26
N LYS A 669 -26.36 -9.95 32.31
CA LYS A 669 -27.56 -9.13 32.53
C LYS A 669 -27.90 -8.26 31.30
N ALA A 670 -26.89 -7.65 30.67
CA ALA A 670 -27.03 -6.85 29.46
C ALA A 670 -27.61 -7.60 28.24
N GLY A 671 -27.68 -8.93 28.29
CA GLY A 671 -28.25 -9.76 27.23
C GLY A 671 -29.73 -10.11 27.42
N LYS A 672 -30.40 -9.65 28.49
CA LYS A 672 -31.81 -10.00 28.78
C LYS A 672 -32.71 -9.72 27.57
N GLY A 673 -33.54 -10.69 27.19
CA GLY A 673 -34.43 -10.63 26.03
C GLY A 673 -33.74 -10.88 24.68
N LYS A 674 -32.40 -10.91 24.61
CA LYS A 674 -31.63 -11.10 23.37
C LYS A 674 -31.29 -12.57 23.13
N THR A 675 -30.92 -12.89 21.89
CA THR A 675 -30.44 -14.23 21.50
C THR A 675 -28.99 -14.15 21.05
N VAL A 676 -28.15 -15.06 21.56
CA VAL A 676 -26.75 -15.20 21.17
C VAL A 676 -26.51 -16.52 20.45
N LYS A 677 -25.77 -16.49 19.34
CA LYS A 677 -25.22 -17.67 18.67
C LYS A 677 -23.89 -18.04 19.33
N ILE A 678 -23.74 -19.30 19.74
CA ILE A 678 -22.46 -19.89 20.17
C ILE A 678 -21.96 -20.83 19.08
N ILE A 679 -20.75 -20.57 18.59
CA ILE A 679 -20.15 -21.23 17.44
C ILE A 679 -18.98 -22.09 17.92
N ALA A 680 -19.03 -23.39 17.66
CA ALA A 680 -17.92 -24.31 17.86
C ALA A 680 -17.22 -24.59 16.52
N THR A 681 -15.89 -24.47 16.47
CA THR A 681 -15.10 -24.65 15.24
C THR A 681 -14.04 -25.74 15.44
N ALA A 682 -13.96 -26.67 14.48
CA ALA A 682 -12.92 -27.71 14.44
C ALA A 682 -11.52 -27.08 14.28
N THR A 683 -10.56 -27.62 15.02
CA THR A 683 -9.18 -27.08 15.03
C THR A 683 -8.20 -27.89 14.18
N ASP A 684 -8.68 -28.90 13.46
CA ASP A 684 -7.89 -29.85 12.67
C ASP A 684 -7.61 -29.38 11.23
N GLY A 685 -8.05 -28.18 10.86
CA GLY A 685 -7.93 -27.61 9.51
C GLY A 685 -9.07 -27.99 8.56
N SER A 686 -10.10 -28.72 9.01
CA SER A 686 -11.28 -29.05 8.20
C SER A 686 -12.22 -27.87 7.95
N GLY A 687 -12.14 -26.82 8.78
CA GLY A 687 -13.02 -25.65 8.73
C GLY A 687 -14.45 -25.91 9.21
N LYS A 688 -14.78 -27.12 9.69
CA LYS A 688 -16.14 -27.45 10.12
C LYS A 688 -16.56 -26.66 11.36
N LYS A 689 -17.80 -26.18 11.34
CA LYS A 689 -18.41 -25.41 12.43
C LYS A 689 -19.79 -25.97 12.77
N ALA A 690 -20.23 -25.71 13.99
CA ALA A 690 -21.63 -25.86 14.39
C ALA A 690 -22.05 -24.70 15.27
N THR A 691 -23.33 -24.35 15.22
CA THR A 691 -23.88 -23.20 15.93
C THR A 691 -25.10 -23.62 16.75
N ILE A 692 -25.22 -23.11 17.96
CA ILE A 692 -26.41 -23.23 18.79
C ILE A 692 -26.86 -21.84 19.26
N LYS A 693 -28.17 -21.59 19.23
CA LYS A 693 -28.77 -20.33 19.70
C LYS A 693 -29.13 -20.45 21.18
N ILE A 694 -28.74 -19.46 21.99
CA ILE A 694 -29.13 -19.33 23.39
C ILE A 694 -29.97 -18.05 23.52
N LYS A 695 -31.24 -18.20 23.88
CA LYS A 695 -32.14 -17.09 24.23
C LYS A 695 -31.94 -16.74 25.70
N ILE A 696 -31.59 -15.50 25.99
CA ILE A 696 -31.36 -15.01 27.34
C ILE A 696 -32.69 -14.44 27.86
N LYS A 697 -33.22 -15.01 28.94
CA LYS A 697 -34.48 -14.57 29.55
C LYS A 697 -34.26 -13.67 30.75
#